data_AF-A0A1Z5TU62-F1
#
_entry.id   AF-A0A1Z5TU62-F1
#
_cell.length_a   1.000
_cell.length_b   1.000
_cell.length_c   1.000
_cell.angle_alpha   90.00
_cell.angle_beta   90.00
_cell.angle_gamma   90.00
#
_symmetry.space_group_name_H-M   'P 1'
#
loop_
_entity.id
_entity.type
_entity.pdbx_description
1 polymer ?
#
loop_
_entity_poly.entity_id
_entity_poly.type
_entity_poly.pdbx_seq_one_letter_code
_entity_poly.pdbx_strand_id
1 'polypeptide(L)'
;MAAPQQAQPGDRFLQRPLYIFDLPEELLYTLQFKPQTVPAAATSDPESPPTANSRSSPADGEVSEGEVPQAATSCNLCGLSFADLQEQRSHVRSDLHGYNMKQKMRGRKAVGEAEFERLVGQLDESLSGSDSSDSEDDDDDELGNKSKETTLSALLKRQAKVTDGDAEDAPVKKRKRGQGKPPVLWFTSPKLPQNTNLGVYRAIFPTEEANTEDHLVETIQRKQLAPKPPPPQQQKPTQDEEGGVPLPPSMLPKETSASGPHYFLCMIGGGHFAGMLVSLTPKLVKKAGVEDRSATVLAHKTFHRYTTRRKQGGSQSAMDNSKGNAHSAGSSLRRYNEQALTDEVRALLAEWRGWIDSADLLFVRATGSTNRRTLFGPYEGQVLSHRDERIRGFPFSTRRATQSELMRAFIELTRVKVTTVDEAALAKQAEEAAAAAAKAEAQQANAKPSTPKPAKPSKEEEEATLHTTQLQALIRRSKAPGLISYLQSNSISPDFRFFPAEQNHHAPTPLHLAAASNSAVCVTALLTKAGADPSVRNEDGKSAFEIAGDRPTRDAFRLARFQLGDERWPWDAAGVPAALSQADAEKRTAREKEEKASEDAAEKQRRAGELERIRKEDAEKQTNAKEKKFGKGHVMEKPKMTAEERRMEEARGMTDEMRMRLEREKRARAAEERIKRLQGK
;
A
#
# COMPACT_ATOMS: atom_id res chain seq x y z
N MET A 1 -26.52 -29.78 -47.28
CA MET A 1 -27.21 -28.58 -46.78
C MET A 1 -27.73 -28.90 -45.39
N ALA A 2 -26.98 -28.52 -44.35
CA ALA A 2 -27.45 -28.64 -42.97
C ALA A 2 -28.38 -27.46 -42.70
N ALA A 3 -29.61 -27.73 -42.27
CA ALA A 3 -30.58 -26.71 -41.88
C ALA A 3 -29.99 -25.82 -40.77
N PRO A 4 -30.21 -24.49 -40.79
CA PRO A 4 -29.80 -23.63 -39.69
C PRO A 4 -30.60 -24.05 -38.45
N GLN A 5 -29.91 -24.45 -37.39
CA GLN A 5 -30.53 -24.64 -36.07
C GLN A 5 -31.30 -23.36 -35.73
N GLN A 6 -32.63 -23.46 -35.59
CA GLN A 6 -33.45 -22.36 -35.11
C GLN A 6 -32.95 -21.97 -33.72
N ALA A 7 -32.33 -20.80 -33.61
CA ALA A 7 -31.87 -20.25 -32.34
C ALA A 7 -33.04 -20.23 -31.36
N GLN A 8 -32.84 -20.71 -30.13
CA GLN A 8 -33.91 -20.71 -29.13
C GLN A 8 -34.36 -19.25 -28.88
N PRO A 9 -35.63 -18.99 -28.53
CA PRO A 9 -36.13 -17.62 -28.32
C PRO A 9 -35.29 -16.82 -27.30
N GLY A 10 -34.66 -17.48 -26.32
CA GLY A 10 -33.74 -16.87 -25.36
C GLY A 10 -32.42 -16.36 -25.97
N ASP A 11 -31.93 -16.97 -27.06
CA ASP A 11 -30.69 -16.57 -27.72
C ASP A 11 -30.82 -15.20 -28.41
N ARG A 12 -32.05 -14.79 -28.77
CA ARG A 12 -32.30 -13.48 -29.40
C ARG A 12 -31.90 -12.31 -28.50
N PHE A 13 -32.06 -12.44 -27.18
CA PHE A 13 -31.66 -11.41 -26.23
C PHE A 13 -30.14 -11.36 -26.01
N LEU A 14 -29.47 -12.50 -26.16
CA LEU A 14 -28.02 -12.65 -25.93
C LEU A 14 -27.17 -12.34 -27.17
N GLN A 15 -27.80 -12.18 -28.35
CA GLN A 15 -27.14 -11.72 -29.57
C GLN A 15 -26.54 -10.31 -29.43
N ARG A 16 -27.02 -9.51 -28.47
CA ARG A 16 -26.58 -8.14 -28.23
C ARG A 16 -25.99 -8.00 -26.82
N PRO A 17 -24.96 -7.15 -26.63
CA PRO A 17 -24.48 -6.83 -25.30
C PRO A 17 -25.56 -6.10 -24.51
N LEU A 18 -25.95 -6.67 -23.37
CA LEU A 18 -26.95 -6.10 -22.47
C LEU A 18 -26.34 -4.96 -21.64
N TYR A 19 -26.97 -3.80 -21.67
CA TYR A 19 -26.61 -2.62 -20.89
C TYR A 19 -27.55 -2.52 -19.68
N ILE A 20 -27.00 -2.38 -18.47
CA ILE A 20 -27.77 -2.52 -17.22
C ILE A 20 -28.86 -1.45 -17.04
N PHE A 21 -28.64 -0.24 -17.54
CA PHE A 21 -29.60 0.87 -17.41
C PHE A 21 -30.60 0.96 -18.58
N ASP A 22 -30.53 0.03 -19.54
CA ASP A 22 -31.48 -0.08 -20.66
C ASP A 22 -31.63 -1.58 -21.01
N LEU A 23 -32.26 -2.33 -20.12
CA LEU A 23 -32.58 -3.74 -20.34
C LEU A 23 -33.89 -3.85 -21.14
N PRO A 24 -34.01 -4.86 -22.04
CA PRO A 24 -35.28 -5.15 -22.69
C PRO A 24 -36.39 -5.39 -21.65
N GLU A 25 -37.56 -4.80 -21.85
CA GLU A 25 -38.69 -4.87 -20.92
C GLU A 25 -39.05 -6.32 -20.55
N GLU A 26 -39.04 -7.23 -21.53
CA GLU A 26 -39.31 -8.65 -21.32
C GLU A 26 -38.33 -9.32 -20.34
N LEU A 27 -37.05 -8.96 -20.38
CA LEU A 27 -36.04 -9.46 -19.44
C LEU A 27 -36.15 -8.79 -18.07
N LEU A 28 -36.52 -7.52 -18.05
CA LEU A 28 -36.65 -6.74 -16.83
C LEU A 28 -37.77 -7.24 -15.91
N TYR A 29 -38.92 -7.63 -16.49
CA TYR A 29 -40.05 -8.18 -15.73
C TYR A 29 -39.85 -9.64 -15.30
N THR A 30 -38.95 -10.37 -15.95
CA THR A 30 -38.72 -11.80 -15.69
C THR A 30 -37.44 -12.05 -14.89
N LEU A 31 -36.72 -10.99 -14.49
CA LEU A 31 -35.47 -11.08 -13.76
C LEU A 31 -35.69 -11.57 -12.32
N GLN A 32 -34.96 -12.60 -11.90
CA GLN A 32 -34.99 -13.14 -10.54
C GLN A 32 -33.59 -13.14 -9.95
N PHE A 33 -33.44 -12.69 -8.70
CA PHE A 33 -32.16 -12.73 -7.99
C PHE A 33 -31.81 -14.17 -7.61
N LYS A 34 -30.56 -14.57 -7.87
CA LYS A 34 -30.02 -15.88 -7.48
C LYS A 34 -29.06 -15.67 -6.31
N PRO A 35 -29.45 -16.01 -5.07
CA PRO A 35 -28.57 -15.86 -3.92
C PRO A 35 -27.36 -16.78 -4.09
N GLN A 36 -26.16 -16.23 -3.90
CA GLN A 36 -24.92 -16.98 -4.03
C GLN A 36 -24.64 -17.67 -2.69
N THR A 37 -24.98 -18.95 -2.59
CA THR A 37 -24.58 -19.79 -1.46
C THR A 37 -23.06 -19.99 -1.52
N VAL A 38 -22.32 -19.18 -0.78
CA VAL A 38 -20.95 -19.53 -0.44
C VAL A 38 -21.07 -20.72 0.52
N PRO A 39 -20.43 -21.89 0.26
CA PRO A 39 -20.36 -22.93 1.26
C PRO A 39 -19.64 -22.32 2.47
N ALA A 40 -20.40 -22.11 3.54
CA ALA A 40 -19.87 -21.70 4.81
C ALA A 40 -18.87 -22.79 5.23
N ALA A 41 -17.57 -22.52 5.08
CA ALA A 41 -16.58 -23.26 5.84
C ALA A 41 -17.00 -23.15 7.30
N ALA A 42 -17.32 -24.30 7.90
CA ALA A 42 -17.92 -24.43 9.21
C ALA A 42 -17.17 -23.58 10.25
N THR A 43 -17.71 -22.40 10.55
CA THR A 43 -17.59 -21.80 11.88
C THR A 43 -18.68 -22.45 12.70
N SER A 44 -18.33 -23.56 13.35
CA SER A 44 -19.10 -24.09 14.46
C SER A 44 -18.99 -23.12 15.63
N ASP A 45 -19.84 -22.09 15.64
CA ASP A 45 -20.24 -21.45 16.89
C ASP A 45 -21.41 -22.30 17.43
N PRO A 46 -21.27 -23.00 18.57
CA PRO A 46 -22.41 -23.59 19.21
C PRO A 46 -23.29 -22.45 19.75
N GLU A 47 -24.46 -22.31 19.15
CA GLU A 47 -25.58 -21.56 19.70
C GLU A 47 -25.97 -22.22 21.03
N SER A 48 -25.58 -21.57 22.13
CA SER A 48 -26.03 -21.97 23.47
C SER A 48 -27.48 -21.53 23.66
N PRO A 49 -28.42 -22.45 23.96
CA PRO A 49 -29.82 -22.12 24.23
C PRO A 49 -29.98 -21.35 25.55
N PRO A 50 -31.11 -20.65 25.75
CA PRO A 50 -31.34 -19.88 26.96
C PRO A 50 -31.69 -20.83 28.12
N THR A 51 -30.72 -21.13 28.98
CA THR A 51 -31.00 -21.82 30.24
C THR A 51 -31.49 -20.83 31.28
N ALA A 52 -32.81 -20.75 31.42
CA ALA A 52 -33.45 -20.51 32.70
C ALA A 52 -33.18 -21.71 33.62
N ASN A 53 -32.70 -21.47 34.84
CA ASN A 53 -33.04 -22.28 36.01
C ASN A 53 -32.63 -21.58 37.31
N SER A 54 -33.63 -20.96 37.93
CA SER A 54 -34.06 -21.17 39.32
C SER A 54 -33.05 -21.72 40.35
N ARG A 55 -32.88 -20.96 41.43
CA ARG A 55 -32.89 -21.45 42.84
C ARG A 55 -33.22 -20.25 43.73
N SER A 56 -34.48 -20.11 44.13
CA SER A 56 -35.06 -20.59 45.41
C SER A 56 -34.81 -19.61 46.54
N SER A 57 -35.81 -18.74 46.75
CA SER A 57 -36.01 -17.97 47.98
C SER A 57 -36.32 -18.90 49.15
N PRO A 58 -35.88 -18.56 50.36
CA PRO A 58 -36.70 -18.69 51.56
C PRO A 58 -37.19 -17.31 51.99
N ALA A 59 -38.48 -17.23 52.32
CA ALA A 59 -39.08 -16.10 53.00
C ALA A 59 -38.89 -16.19 54.51
N ASP A 60 -39.05 -15.01 55.14
CA ASP A 60 -39.35 -14.70 56.53
C ASP A 60 -38.19 -14.39 57.51
N GLY A 61 -38.25 -13.14 58.00
CA GLY A 61 -37.45 -12.58 59.10
C GLY A 61 -37.43 -11.05 59.04
N GLU A 62 -38.38 -10.40 59.70
CA GLU A 62 -38.44 -8.94 59.91
C GLU A 62 -37.30 -8.39 60.80
N VAL A 63 -37.13 -7.07 60.71
CA VAL A 63 -36.50 -6.10 61.66
C VAL A 63 -34.99 -5.88 61.54
N SER A 64 -34.59 -4.71 61.01
CA SER A 64 -34.04 -3.56 61.77
C SER A 64 -33.21 -2.65 60.86
N GLU A 65 -33.39 -1.34 61.03
CA GLU A 65 -32.79 -0.24 60.30
C GLU A 65 -31.25 -0.21 60.33
N GLY A 66 -30.64 0.10 59.18
CA GLY A 66 -29.20 0.35 59.06
C GLY A 66 -28.80 0.63 57.60
N GLU A 67 -28.38 1.87 57.33
CA GLU A 67 -28.02 2.44 56.02
C GLU A 67 -26.94 1.66 55.24
N VAL A 68 -27.16 1.32 53.95
CA VAL A 68 -26.10 1.23 52.91
C VAL A 68 -26.67 1.35 51.47
N PRO A 69 -26.12 2.17 50.55
CA PRO A 69 -26.62 2.32 49.18
C PRO A 69 -26.04 1.32 48.16
N GLN A 70 -26.86 0.99 47.14
CA GLN A 70 -26.54 0.17 45.95
C GLN A 70 -25.54 0.85 44.99
N ALA A 71 -24.51 0.13 44.50
CA ALA A 71 -23.87 0.38 43.19
C ALA A 71 -22.90 -0.76 42.80
N ALA A 72 -22.91 -1.15 41.52
CA ALA A 72 -22.11 -2.25 40.97
C ALA A 72 -20.58 -1.99 41.03
N THR A 73 -19.86 -2.81 41.79
CA THR A 73 -18.40 -2.80 41.97
C THR A 73 -17.66 -3.56 40.88
N SER A 74 -17.98 -3.40 39.60
CA SER A 74 -17.26 -4.09 38.51
C SER A 74 -16.87 -3.16 37.35
N CYS A 75 -15.83 -3.52 36.61
CA CYS A 75 -15.34 -2.79 35.45
C CYS A 75 -15.53 -3.62 34.16
N ASN A 76 -16.55 -3.28 33.37
CA ASN A 76 -16.83 -3.94 32.08
C ASN A 76 -15.70 -3.82 31.04
N LEU A 77 -14.80 -2.84 31.19
CA LEU A 77 -13.67 -2.67 30.28
C LEU A 77 -12.57 -3.72 30.52
N CYS A 78 -12.28 -4.01 31.79
CA CYS A 78 -11.22 -4.94 32.19
C CYS A 78 -11.75 -6.32 32.58
N GLY A 79 -13.08 -6.47 32.73
CA GLY A 79 -13.71 -7.71 33.16
C GLY A 79 -13.43 -8.05 34.63
N LEU A 80 -13.09 -7.06 35.45
CA LEU A 80 -12.73 -7.25 36.87
C LEU A 80 -13.89 -6.85 37.80
N SER A 81 -14.09 -7.62 38.87
CA SER A 81 -15.01 -7.34 39.97
C SER A 81 -14.21 -6.95 41.23
N PHE A 82 -14.72 -5.98 41.99
CA PHE A 82 -14.09 -5.40 43.16
C PHE A 82 -14.97 -5.60 44.40
N ALA A 83 -14.35 -5.67 45.58
CA ALA A 83 -15.08 -5.87 46.82
C ALA A 83 -15.78 -4.59 47.30
N ASP A 84 -15.21 -3.42 46.97
CA ASP A 84 -15.74 -2.12 47.36
C ASP A 84 -15.61 -1.06 46.24
N LEU A 85 -16.40 0.02 46.32
CA LEU A 85 -16.37 1.16 45.39
C LEU A 85 -15.03 1.91 45.44
N GLN A 86 -14.34 1.90 46.58
CA GLN A 86 -13.01 2.52 46.69
C GLN A 86 -11.98 1.77 45.84
N GLU A 87 -12.03 0.44 45.82
CA GLU A 87 -11.19 -0.40 44.97
C GLU A 87 -11.51 -0.18 43.48
N GLN A 88 -12.78 -0.12 43.10
CA GLN A 88 -13.18 0.19 41.72
C GLN A 88 -12.66 1.55 41.27
N ARG A 89 -12.75 2.58 42.12
CA ARG A 89 -12.20 3.92 41.85
C ARG A 89 -10.68 3.92 41.75
N SER A 90 -10.00 3.12 42.57
CA SER A 90 -8.54 2.95 42.49
C SER A 90 -8.13 2.23 41.21
N HIS A 91 -8.88 1.20 40.79
CA HIS A 91 -8.65 0.49 39.54
C HIS A 91 -8.82 1.40 38.33
N VAL A 92 -9.86 2.24 38.28
CA VAL A 92 -10.06 3.18 37.15
C VAL A 92 -8.90 4.18 37.02
N ARG A 93 -8.19 4.48 38.11
CA ARG A 93 -6.98 5.31 38.13
C ARG A 93 -5.68 4.52 37.93
N SER A 94 -5.73 3.18 37.90
CA SER A 94 -4.57 2.32 37.72
C SER A 94 -4.06 2.32 36.28
N ASP A 95 -2.76 2.06 36.12
CA ASP A 95 -2.14 1.93 34.80
C ASP A 95 -2.70 0.75 34.00
N LEU A 96 -3.18 -0.31 34.66
CA LEU A 96 -3.83 -1.45 34.00
C LEU A 96 -5.12 -1.01 33.27
N HIS A 97 -5.96 -0.22 33.94
CA HIS A 97 -7.19 0.31 33.34
C HIS A 97 -6.88 1.28 32.19
N GLY A 98 -5.91 2.19 32.40
CA GLY A 98 -5.46 3.11 31.36
C GLY A 98 -4.87 2.39 30.13
N TYR A 99 -4.13 1.30 30.35
CA TYR A 99 -3.57 0.47 29.30
C TYR A 99 -4.66 -0.27 28.51
N ASN A 100 -5.61 -0.91 29.21
CA ASN A 100 -6.74 -1.61 28.59
C ASN A 100 -7.69 -0.68 27.84
N MET A 101 -7.88 0.55 28.33
CA MET A 101 -8.65 1.57 27.62
C MET A 101 -7.99 1.94 26.28
N LYS A 102 -6.67 2.14 26.29
CA LYS A 102 -5.90 2.42 25.07
C LYS A 102 -5.82 1.21 24.13
N GLN A 103 -5.74 -0.01 24.64
CA GLN A 103 -5.82 -1.24 23.83
C GLN A 103 -7.19 -1.37 23.13
N LYS A 104 -8.29 -1.08 23.84
CA LYS A 104 -9.65 -1.09 23.26
C LYS A 104 -9.84 0.00 22.21
N MET A 105 -9.34 1.20 22.44
CA MET A 105 -9.32 2.28 21.42
C MET A 105 -8.49 1.89 20.18
N ARG A 106 -7.47 1.05 20.36
CA ARG A 106 -6.68 0.46 19.28
C ARG A 106 -7.30 -0.83 18.72
N GLY A 107 -8.47 -1.28 19.18
CA GLY A 107 -9.16 -2.49 18.72
C GLY A 107 -8.43 -3.80 19.06
N ARG A 108 -7.67 -3.83 20.15
CA ARG A 108 -6.99 -5.03 20.69
C ARG A 108 -7.74 -5.57 21.92
N LYS A 109 -7.55 -6.84 22.24
CA LYS A 109 -8.15 -7.50 23.41
C LYS A 109 -7.58 -6.90 24.71
N ALA A 110 -8.43 -6.76 25.73
CA ALA A 110 -8.00 -6.35 27.05
C ALA A 110 -7.05 -7.41 27.66
N VAL A 111 -6.06 -6.92 28.39
CA VAL A 111 -5.00 -7.69 29.03
C VAL A 111 -5.33 -7.86 30.51
N GLY A 112 -5.14 -9.06 31.04
CA GLY A 112 -5.34 -9.35 32.46
C GLY A 112 -4.18 -8.86 33.34
N GLU A 113 -4.37 -8.85 34.65
CA GLU A 113 -3.37 -8.37 35.63
C GLU A 113 -2.02 -9.12 35.52
N ALA A 114 -2.03 -10.45 35.53
CA ALA A 114 -0.81 -11.27 35.41
C ALA A 114 -0.06 -11.06 34.07
N GLU A 115 -0.79 -10.78 32.99
CA GLU A 115 -0.18 -10.51 31.69
C GLU A 115 0.41 -9.10 31.62
N PHE A 116 -0.21 -8.14 32.31
CA PHE A 116 0.30 -6.78 32.48
C PHE A 116 1.58 -6.75 33.33
N GLU A 117 1.63 -7.47 34.45
CA GLU A 117 2.84 -7.59 35.28
C GLU A 117 4.01 -8.20 34.51
N ARG A 118 3.76 -9.22 33.68
CA ARG A 118 4.78 -9.81 32.81
C ARG A 118 5.32 -8.80 31.78
N LEU A 119 4.45 -7.95 31.23
CA LEU A 119 4.84 -6.89 30.30
C LEU A 119 5.68 -5.80 30.98
N VAL A 120 5.36 -5.46 32.24
CA VAL A 120 6.14 -4.53 33.07
C VAL A 120 7.50 -5.13 33.43
N GLY A 121 7.57 -6.37 33.89
CA GLY A 121 8.85 -7.01 34.26
C GLY A 121 9.84 -7.12 33.10
N GLN A 122 9.35 -7.43 31.90
CA GLN A 122 10.19 -7.43 30.68
C GLN A 122 10.72 -6.03 30.32
N LEU A 123 10.09 -4.96 30.79
CA LEU A 123 10.49 -3.57 30.53
C LEU A 123 11.69 -3.19 31.39
N ASP A 124 11.70 -3.58 32.66
CA ASP A 124 12.79 -3.32 33.60
C ASP A 124 14.07 -4.09 33.23
N GLU A 125 13.93 -5.33 32.74
CA GLU A 125 15.07 -6.12 32.22
C GLU A 125 15.74 -5.48 30.98
N SER A 126 15.01 -4.65 30.22
CA SER A 126 15.51 -4.01 28.99
C SER A 126 16.11 -2.62 29.24
N LEU A 127 15.83 -1.99 30.39
CA LEU A 127 16.34 -0.66 30.76
C LEU A 127 17.70 -0.72 31.48
N SER A 128 18.04 -1.85 32.11
CA SER A 128 19.31 -2.02 32.84
C SER A 128 20.50 -2.44 31.96
N GLY A 129 20.32 -2.59 30.64
CA GLY A 129 21.34 -3.13 29.74
C GLY A 129 21.67 -2.22 28.56
N SER A 130 22.63 -1.29 28.77
CA SER A 130 23.45 -0.56 27.78
C SER A 130 23.11 0.92 27.53
N ASP A 131 23.73 1.81 28.30
CA ASP A 131 24.11 3.16 27.86
C ASP A 131 25.59 3.37 28.23
N SER A 132 26.48 3.45 27.23
CA SER A 132 27.90 3.75 27.45
C SER A 132 28.52 4.36 26.19
N SER A 133 29.12 5.54 26.40
CA SER A 133 30.02 6.37 25.58
C SER A 133 29.44 7.44 24.62
N ASP A 134 29.15 8.61 25.18
CA ASP A 134 29.94 9.88 25.08
C ASP A 134 30.15 10.60 23.72
N SER A 135 29.65 11.85 23.62
CA SER A 135 30.47 13.06 23.34
C SER A 135 29.65 14.35 23.58
N GLU A 136 30.19 15.22 24.42
CA GLU A 136 29.67 16.51 24.91
C GLU A 136 29.71 17.64 23.86
N ASP A 137 28.75 18.57 23.92
CA ASP A 137 28.97 20.03 23.75
C ASP A 137 27.72 20.80 24.22
N ASP A 138 27.92 21.66 25.23
CA ASP A 138 26.96 22.54 25.90
C ASP A 138 26.65 23.81 25.09
N ASP A 139 25.40 24.29 25.13
CA ASP A 139 25.06 25.60 25.73
C ASP A 139 23.56 25.99 25.53
N ASP A 140 23.04 26.57 26.61
CA ASP A 140 21.86 27.42 26.83
C ASP A 140 20.43 26.84 27.05
N ASP A 141 20.03 26.98 28.32
CA ASP A 141 18.72 26.83 28.96
C ASP A 141 17.63 27.77 28.41
N GLU A 142 16.39 27.26 28.26
CA GLU A 142 15.25 27.74 29.07
C GLU A 142 13.96 26.89 28.87
N LEU A 143 13.47 26.37 29.99
CA LEU A 143 12.06 26.10 30.34
C LEU A 143 11.29 24.99 29.57
N GLY A 144 11.27 23.79 30.16
CA GLY A 144 10.33 22.72 29.81
C GLY A 144 10.20 21.64 30.87
N ASN A 145 9.15 21.76 31.70
CA ASN A 145 8.67 20.83 32.73
C ASN A 145 8.78 19.33 32.34
N LYS A 146 9.78 18.59 32.85
CA LYS A 146 9.89 17.13 32.70
C LYS A 146 8.97 16.42 33.69
N SER A 147 7.78 16.02 33.23
CA SER A 147 6.96 15.03 33.94
C SER A 147 7.64 13.66 33.89
N LYS A 148 7.72 12.98 35.05
CA LYS A 148 8.23 11.61 35.17
C LYS A 148 7.44 10.70 34.20
N GLU A 149 8.13 9.99 33.30
CA GLU A 149 7.47 9.01 32.41
C GLU A 149 6.79 7.94 33.29
N THR A 150 5.45 7.85 33.22
CA THR A 150 4.74 6.76 33.92
C THR A 150 5.01 5.43 33.21
N THR A 151 5.00 4.33 33.97
CA THR A 151 5.10 2.93 33.48
C THR A 151 4.22 2.66 32.26
N LEU A 152 3.01 3.23 32.24
CA LEU A 152 2.09 3.21 31.12
C LEU A 152 2.67 3.85 29.85
N SER A 153 3.32 5.02 29.97
CA SER A 153 4.00 5.72 28.87
C SER A 153 5.12 4.85 28.29
N ALA A 154 5.94 4.25 29.15
CA ALA A 154 7.08 3.45 28.75
C ALA A 154 6.66 2.13 28.06
N LEU A 155 5.62 1.45 28.57
CA LEU A 155 5.00 0.29 27.92
C LEU A 155 4.43 0.64 26.53
N LEU A 156 3.73 1.77 26.42
CA LEU A 156 3.18 2.24 25.14
C LEU A 156 4.27 2.64 24.15
N LYS A 157 5.39 3.22 24.62
CA LYS A 157 6.53 3.64 23.80
C LYS A 157 7.36 2.45 23.31
N ARG A 158 7.55 1.41 24.13
CA ARG A 158 8.15 0.14 23.69
C ARG A 158 7.23 -0.60 22.73
N GLN A 159 5.94 -0.69 23.02
CA GLN A 159 4.99 -1.32 22.10
C GLN A 159 4.89 -0.53 20.79
N ALA A 160 5.03 0.80 20.83
CA ALA A 160 5.19 1.64 19.65
C ALA A 160 6.50 1.34 18.94
N LYS A 161 7.67 1.30 19.59
CA LYS A 161 8.98 1.03 18.96
C LYS A 161 9.15 -0.39 18.40
N VAL A 162 8.43 -1.37 18.94
CA VAL A 162 8.32 -2.74 18.37
C VAL A 162 7.40 -2.75 17.15
N THR A 163 6.46 -1.80 17.04
CA THR A 163 5.58 -1.61 15.88
C THR A 163 6.04 -0.53 14.90
N ASP A 164 6.99 0.33 15.30
CA ASP A 164 7.51 1.52 14.60
C ASP A 164 9.03 1.42 14.50
N GLY A 165 9.48 0.64 13.52
CA GLY A 165 10.40 1.25 12.57
C GLY A 165 9.56 2.20 11.70
N ASP A 166 9.77 3.50 11.91
CA ASP A 166 9.21 4.65 11.17
C ASP A 166 7.69 4.94 11.26
N ALA A 167 7.28 5.63 12.33
CA ALA A 167 5.99 6.33 12.42
C ALA A 167 6.09 7.79 11.92
N GLU A 168 6.06 7.96 10.60
CA GLU A 168 5.29 9.03 9.93
C GLU A 168 4.42 8.41 8.80
N ASP A 169 4.09 7.11 8.94
CA ASP A 169 3.17 6.39 8.06
C ASP A 169 2.24 5.49 8.88
N ALA A 170 1.31 6.10 9.63
CA ALA A 170 0.20 5.35 10.18
C ALA A 170 -0.78 4.99 9.05
N PRO A 171 -0.88 3.72 8.60
CA PRO A 171 -2.02 3.31 7.81
C PRO A 171 -3.23 3.43 8.72
N VAL A 172 -4.22 4.23 8.33
CA VAL A 172 -5.60 3.98 8.73
C VAL A 172 -5.82 2.50 8.49
N LYS A 173 -5.93 1.72 9.58
CA LYS A 173 -6.07 0.27 9.53
C LYS A 173 -7.08 -0.02 8.44
N LYS A 174 -6.62 -0.66 7.35
CA LYS A 174 -7.53 -1.27 6.39
C LYS A 174 -8.45 -2.11 7.27
N ARG A 175 -9.74 -1.74 7.35
CA ARG A 175 -10.76 -2.65 7.87
C ARG A 175 -10.42 -3.97 7.17
N LYS A 176 -10.09 -5.02 7.92
CA LYS A 176 -10.10 -6.36 7.35
C LYS A 176 -11.53 -6.56 6.89
N ARG A 177 -11.85 -6.14 5.65
CA ARG A 177 -12.97 -6.69 4.91
C ARG A 177 -12.67 -8.18 4.98
N GLY A 178 -13.56 -8.94 5.61
CA GLY A 178 -13.47 -10.41 5.64
C GLY A 178 -13.42 -10.96 4.21
N GLN A 179 -13.64 -12.25 4.04
CA GLN A 179 -14.02 -12.74 2.71
C GLN A 179 -15.26 -11.94 2.29
N GLY A 180 -15.04 -10.91 1.47
CA GLY A 180 -16.05 -9.90 1.20
C GLY A 180 -17.21 -10.55 0.45
N LYS A 181 -18.41 -9.98 0.58
CA LYS A 181 -19.52 -10.33 -0.31
C LYS A 181 -19.01 -10.38 -1.76
N PRO A 182 -19.44 -11.36 -2.56
CA PRO A 182 -18.96 -11.55 -3.91
C PRO A 182 -19.13 -10.26 -4.74
N PRO A 183 -18.17 -9.93 -5.63
CA PRO A 183 -18.18 -8.66 -6.36
C PRO A 183 -19.28 -8.60 -7.43
N VAL A 184 -19.82 -9.75 -7.83
CA VAL A 184 -20.86 -9.89 -8.86
C VAL A 184 -22.11 -10.50 -8.21
N LEU A 185 -23.26 -9.91 -8.51
CA LEU A 185 -24.59 -10.40 -8.16
C LEU A 185 -25.15 -11.16 -9.36
N TRP A 186 -25.70 -12.34 -9.12
CA TRP A 186 -26.22 -13.20 -10.18
C TRP A 186 -27.74 -13.15 -10.24
N PHE A 187 -28.26 -13.15 -11.46
CA PHE A 187 -29.67 -13.13 -11.78
C PHE A 187 -29.97 -14.23 -12.80
N THR A 188 -31.21 -14.70 -12.78
CA THR A 188 -31.74 -15.66 -13.75
C THR A 188 -33.02 -15.11 -14.35
N SER A 189 -33.44 -15.63 -15.50
CA SER A 189 -34.73 -15.30 -16.10
C SER A 189 -35.30 -16.57 -16.74
N PRO A 190 -36.59 -16.88 -16.54
CA PRO A 190 -37.28 -17.98 -17.22
C PRO A 190 -37.25 -17.90 -18.75
N LYS A 191 -36.95 -16.73 -19.32
CA LYS A 191 -36.85 -16.52 -20.78
C LYS A 191 -35.47 -16.87 -21.34
N LEU A 192 -34.47 -17.01 -20.48
CA LEU A 192 -33.14 -17.47 -20.85
C LEU A 192 -33.05 -18.98 -20.61
N PRO A 193 -32.13 -19.69 -21.30
CA PRO A 193 -31.87 -21.09 -21.01
C PRO A 193 -31.53 -21.26 -19.53
N GLN A 194 -32.02 -22.32 -18.88
CA GLN A 194 -31.84 -22.56 -17.43
C GLN A 194 -30.37 -22.52 -16.99
N ASN A 195 -29.46 -22.90 -17.88
CA ASN A 195 -28.02 -22.85 -17.64
C ASN A 195 -27.41 -21.44 -17.77
N THR A 196 -28.19 -20.37 -17.98
CA THR A 196 -27.66 -19.02 -18.23
C THR A 196 -27.89 -18.11 -17.04
N ASN A 197 -26.80 -17.59 -16.47
CA ASN A 197 -26.82 -16.62 -15.38
C ASN A 197 -26.36 -15.24 -15.89
N LEU A 198 -27.05 -14.20 -15.44
CA LEU A 198 -26.73 -12.80 -15.69
C LEU A 198 -26.02 -12.19 -14.48
N GLY A 199 -24.78 -11.76 -14.65
CA GLY A 199 -23.94 -11.16 -13.61
C GLY A 199 -23.89 -9.65 -13.71
N VAL A 200 -24.15 -8.98 -12.60
CA VAL A 200 -24.08 -7.51 -12.47
C VAL A 200 -23.12 -7.16 -11.33
N TYR A 201 -22.23 -6.19 -11.54
CA TYR A 201 -21.30 -5.79 -10.49
C TYR A 201 -22.02 -5.14 -9.32
N ARG A 202 -21.73 -5.60 -8.09
CA ARG A 202 -22.28 -5.01 -6.86
C ARG A 202 -21.90 -3.53 -6.69
N ALA A 203 -20.78 -3.12 -7.28
CA ALA A 203 -20.24 -1.77 -7.14
C ALA A 203 -21.09 -0.67 -7.80
N ILE A 204 -22.04 -1.03 -8.68
CA ILE A 204 -22.95 -0.06 -9.34
C ILE A 204 -24.13 0.34 -8.44
N PHE A 205 -24.35 -0.37 -7.35
CA PHE A 205 -25.40 -0.07 -6.38
C PHE A 205 -24.83 0.73 -5.20
N PRO A 206 -25.59 1.69 -4.65
CA PRO A 206 -25.32 2.28 -3.34
C PRO A 206 -25.15 1.18 -2.28
N THR A 207 -24.36 1.46 -1.23
CA THR A 207 -24.03 0.44 -0.20
C THR A 207 -25.28 -0.15 0.45
N GLU A 208 -26.25 0.70 0.74
CA GLU A 208 -27.54 0.34 1.35
C GLU A 208 -28.36 -0.58 0.43
N GLU A 209 -28.60 -0.16 -0.82
CA GLU A 209 -29.35 -0.95 -1.80
C GLU A 209 -28.65 -2.27 -2.13
N ALA A 210 -27.32 -2.29 -2.14
CA ALA A 210 -26.56 -3.51 -2.40
C ALA A 210 -26.67 -4.54 -1.24
N ASN A 211 -26.96 -4.09 -0.02
CA ASN A 211 -27.07 -4.95 1.16
C ASN A 211 -28.44 -5.62 1.28
N THR A 212 -29.48 -4.99 0.75
CA THR A 212 -30.85 -5.48 0.77
C THR A 212 -31.12 -6.35 -0.45
N GLU A 213 -30.80 -7.64 -0.35
CA GLU A 213 -30.83 -8.58 -1.48
C GLU A 213 -32.24 -8.79 -2.05
N ASP A 214 -33.29 -8.66 -1.21
CA ASP A 214 -34.69 -8.86 -1.61
C ASP A 214 -35.22 -7.79 -2.57
N HIS A 215 -34.67 -6.57 -2.55
CA HIS A 215 -35.13 -5.43 -3.37
C HIS A 215 -34.19 -5.10 -4.54
N LEU A 216 -33.24 -5.99 -4.88
CA LEU A 216 -32.27 -5.75 -5.96
C LEU A 216 -32.95 -5.66 -7.34
N VAL A 217 -33.94 -6.51 -7.60
CA VAL A 217 -34.67 -6.51 -8.88
C VAL A 217 -35.47 -5.22 -9.07
N GLU A 218 -36.18 -4.78 -8.03
CA GLU A 218 -36.92 -3.52 -8.01
C GLU A 218 -35.98 -2.31 -8.19
N THR A 219 -34.78 -2.37 -7.61
CA THR A 219 -33.76 -1.34 -7.78
C THR A 219 -33.25 -1.26 -9.22
N ILE A 220 -33.06 -2.41 -9.89
CA ILE A 220 -32.70 -2.45 -11.33
C ILE A 220 -33.84 -1.87 -12.18
N GLN A 221 -35.09 -2.19 -11.87
CA GLN A 221 -36.27 -1.65 -12.55
C GLN A 221 -36.37 -0.13 -12.44
N ARG A 222 -36.18 0.42 -11.23
CA ARG A 222 -36.20 1.86 -10.98
C ARG A 222 -35.05 2.62 -11.63
N LYS A 223 -33.92 1.96 -11.91
CA LYS A 223 -32.74 2.55 -12.54
C LYS A 223 -32.72 2.45 -14.06
N GLN A 224 -33.80 1.97 -14.70
CA GLN A 224 -33.89 1.97 -16.16
C GLN A 224 -34.04 3.40 -16.71
N LEU A 225 -33.31 3.70 -17.77
CA LEU A 225 -33.24 5.00 -18.41
C LEU A 225 -33.63 4.88 -19.88
N ALA A 226 -34.66 5.63 -20.28
CA ALA A 226 -35.04 5.71 -21.68
C ALA A 226 -33.91 6.37 -22.51
N PRO A 227 -33.59 5.83 -23.68
CA PRO A 227 -32.58 6.44 -24.55
C PRO A 227 -33.03 7.82 -25.03
N LYS A 228 -32.18 8.83 -24.86
CA LYS A 228 -32.43 10.21 -25.28
C LYS A 228 -31.66 10.54 -26.57
N PRO A 229 -32.11 11.53 -27.36
CA PRO A 229 -31.34 12.00 -28.50
C PRO A 229 -29.99 12.59 -28.06
N PRO A 230 -28.96 12.57 -28.91
CA PRO A 230 -27.67 13.19 -28.61
C PRO A 230 -27.85 14.71 -28.41
N PRO A 231 -27.04 15.35 -27.56
CA PRO A 231 -27.01 16.81 -27.51
C PRO A 231 -26.63 17.36 -28.90
N PRO A 232 -27.19 18.51 -29.32
CA PRO A 232 -26.80 19.15 -30.57
C PRO A 232 -25.28 19.38 -30.56
N GLN A 233 -24.59 18.86 -31.58
CA GLN A 233 -23.15 19.09 -31.74
C GLN A 233 -22.94 20.59 -31.89
N GLN A 234 -22.19 21.20 -30.96
CA GLN A 234 -21.50 22.45 -31.28
C GLN A 234 -20.64 22.17 -32.51
N GLN A 235 -20.94 22.86 -33.61
CA GLN A 235 -20.10 22.83 -34.80
C GLN A 235 -18.67 23.14 -34.37
N LYS A 236 -17.70 22.37 -34.89
CA LYS A 236 -16.27 22.62 -34.68
C LYS A 236 -16.01 24.14 -34.85
N PRO A 237 -15.44 24.85 -33.87
CA PRO A 237 -14.83 26.12 -34.18
C PRO A 237 -13.76 25.84 -35.24
N THR A 238 -13.84 26.55 -36.35
CA THR A 238 -12.72 26.73 -37.27
C THR A 238 -11.48 27.08 -36.45
N GLN A 239 -10.33 26.50 -36.81
CA GLN A 239 -9.04 26.81 -36.23
C GLN A 239 -8.93 28.33 -36.10
N ASP A 240 -9.00 28.86 -34.87
CA ASP A 240 -8.52 30.20 -34.45
C ASP A 240 -8.97 30.62 -33.03
N GLU A 241 -9.78 29.84 -32.29
CA GLU A 241 -10.10 30.16 -30.88
C GLU A 241 -9.72 29.05 -29.90
N GLU A 242 -8.43 29.01 -29.53
CA GLU A 242 -7.89 28.23 -28.42
C GLU A 242 -8.26 28.91 -27.08
N GLY A 243 -9.50 28.72 -26.64
CA GLY A 243 -9.99 29.37 -25.41
C GLY A 243 -11.46 29.14 -25.03
N GLY A 244 -12.03 27.97 -25.32
CA GLY A 244 -13.44 27.69 -24.97
C GLY A 244 -13.60 27.03 -23.60
N VAL A 245 -14.08 27.78 -22.60
CA VAL A 245 -14.56 27.23 -21.32
C VAL A 245 -15.87 26.46 -21.58
N PRO A 246 -16.02 25.20 -21.11
CA PRO A 246 -17.28 24.47 -21.25
C PRO A 246 -18.42 25.18 -20.50
N LEU A 247 -19.57 25.32 -21.18
CA LEU A 247 -20.76 26.03 -20.68
C LEU A 247 -21.29 25.45 -19.35
N PRO A 248 -21.85 26.29 -18.45
CA PRO A 248 -22.41 25.85 -17.19
C PRO A 248 -23.69 25.00 -17.37
N PRO A 249 -23.99 24.09 -16.43
CA PRO A 249 -25.08 23.10 -16.52
C PRO A 249 -26.50 23.69 -16.63
N SER A 250 -26.71 24.98 -16.40
CA SER A 250 -28.03 25.64 -16.59
C SER A 250 -28.41 25.87 -18.05
N MET A 251 -27.47 25.72 -19.00
CA MET A 251 -27.68 26.01 -20.42
C MET A 251 -27.74 24.76 -21.32
N LEU A 252 -27.60 23.54 -20.76
CA LEU A 252 -27.86 22.32 -21.51
C LEU A 252 -29.38 22.05 -21.57
N PRO A 253 -29.95 21.72 -22.75
CA PRO A 253 -31.37 21.39 -22.81
C PRO A 253 -31.65 20.13 -21.96
N LYS A 254 -32.62 20.21 -21.05
CA LYS A 254 -33.06 19.13 -20.12
C LYS A 254 -33.48 17.81 -20.83
N GLU A 255 -33.66 17.87 -22.14
CA GLU A 255 -34.08 16.78 -23.02
C GLU A 255 -32.92 15.95 -23.60
N THR A 256 -31.67 16.34 -23.40
CA THR A 256 -30.51 15.69 -24.05
C THR A 256 -29.93 14.55 -23.23
N SER A 257 -29.24 13.61 -23.89
CA SER A 257 -28.43 12.55 -23.23
C SER A 257 -27.34 13.08 -22.28
N ALA A 258 -27.13 14.40 -22.23
CA ALA A 258 -26.19 15.03 -21.32
C ALA A 258 -26.80 15.46 -19.97
N SER A 259 -28.13 15.49 -19.85
CA SER A 259 -28.85 15.95 -18.66
C SER A 259 -29.27 14.81 -17.70
N GLY A 260 -28.88 13.57 -17.99
CA GLY A 260 -29.21 12.39 -17.18
C GLY A 260 -28.19 12.11 -16.07
N PRO A 261 -28.44 11.10 -15.21
CA PRO A 261 -27.50 10.69 -14.17
C PRO A 261 -26.14 10.33 -14.78
N HIS A 262 -25.06 10.64 -14.06
CA HIS A 262 -23.69 10.46 -14.54
C HIS A 262 -22.77 9.91 -13.47
N TYR A 263 -21.72 9.22 -13.93
CA TYR A 263 -20.63 8.72 -13.10
C TYR A 263 -19.37 9.51 -13.32
N PHE A 264 -18.61 9.69 -12.24
CA PHE A 264 -17.25 10.19 -12.28
C PHE A 264 -16.27 9.03 -12.16
N LEU A 265 -15.35 8.90 -13.11
CA LEU A 265 -14.31 7.88 -13.12
C LEU A 265 -12.94 8.56 -13.09
N CYS A 266 -12.10 8.16 -12.14
CA CYS A 266 -10.79 8.73 -11.93
C CYS A 266 -9.74 7.63 -11.69
N MET A 267 -8.62 7.73 -12.40
CA MET A 267 -7.46 6.86 -12.23
C MET A 267 -6.18 7.69 -12.15
N ILE A 268 -5.38 7.46 -11.11
CA ILE A 268 -4.07 8.08 -10.92
C ILE A 268 -3.02 7.04 -10.55
N GLY A 269 -1.88 7.06 -11.25
CA GLY A 269 -0.77 6.15 -10.98
C GLY A 269 0.39 6.27 -11.96
N GLY A 270 1.62 6.14 -11.45
CA GLY A 270 2.84 6.12 -12.27
C GLY A 270 3.05 7.40 -13.11
N GLY A 271 2.60 8.55 -12.61
CA GLY A 271 2.68 9.83 -13.35
C GLY A 271 1.62 10.00 -14.43
N HIS A 272 0.62 9.12 -14.48
CA HIS A 272 -0.55 9.26 -15.33
C HIS A 272 -1.77 9.58 -14.49
N PHE A 273 -2.56 10.55 -14.95
CA PHE A 273 -3.89 10.84 -14.44
C PHE A 273 -4.88 10.77 -15.60
N ALA A 274 -6.04 10.17 -15.34
CA ALA A 274 -7.19 10.21 -16.24
C ALA A 274 -8.45 10.43 -15.41
N GLY A 275 -9.21 11.47 -15.75
CA GLY A 275 -10.53 11.76 -15.20
C GLY A 275 -11.56 11.80 -16.32
N MET A 276 -12.75 11.25 -16.09
CA MET A 276 -13.83 11.21 -17.06
C MET A 276 -15.19 11.26 -16.38
N LEU A 277 -16.10 12.05 -16.95
CA LEU A 277 -17.52 12.04 -16.65
C LEU A 277 -18.31 11.42 -17.78
N VAL A 278 -19.20 10.49 -17.44
CA VAL A 278 -19.98 9.72 -18.40
C VAL A 278 -21.43 9.72 -17.97
N SER A 279 -22.34 10.05 -18.89
CA SER A 279 -23.78 9.88 -18.65
C SER A 279 -24.16 8.41 -18.73
N LEU A 280 -25.07 7.99 -17.85
CA LEU A 280 -25.66 6.66 -17.87
C LEU A 280 -26.71 6.49 -18.96
N THR A 281 -27.23 7.59 -19.52
CA THR A 281 -28.20 7.51 -20.61
C THR A 281 -27.51 7.03 -21.89
N PRO A 282 -27.95 5.89 -22.47
CA PRO A 282 -27.28 5.32 -23.63
C PRO A 282 -27.61 6.13 -24.88
N LYS A 283 -26.59 6.34 -25.72
CA LYS A 283 -26.75 6.85 -27.08
C LYS A 283 -26.87 5.69 -28.05
N LEU A 284 -27.99 5.60 -28.76
CA LEU A 284 -28.14 4.62 -29.84
C LEU A 284 -27.29 5.06 -31.04
N VAL A 285 -26.38 4.17 -31.46
CA VAL A 285 -25.60 4.33 -32.68
C VAL A 285 -25.86 3.13 -33.57
N LYS A 286 -26.31 3.37 -34.80
CA LYS A 286 -26.45 2.32 -35.81
C LYS A 286 -25.07 2.04 -36.41
N LYS A 287 -24.45 0.91 -36.09
CA LYS A 287 -23.23 0.42 -36.75
C LYS A 287 -23.54 -0.89 -37.47
N ALA A 288 -23.29 -0.93 -38.78
CA ALA A 288 -23.47 -2.14 -39.61
C ALA A 288 -24.88 -2.79 -39.49
N GLY A 289 -25.94 -1.98 -39.41
CA GLY A 289 -27.32 -2.47 -39.27
C GLY A 289 -27.72 -2.97 -37.88
N VAL A 290 -26.78 -2.96 -36.92
CA VAL A 290 -27.03 -3.31 -35.51
C VAL A 290 -27.04 -2.02 -34.68
N GLU A 291 -28.10 -1.82 -33.90
CA GLU A 291 -28.21 -0.73 -32.94
C GLU A 291 -27.34 -1.05 -31.72
N ASP A 292 -26.21 -0.34 -31.59
CA ASP A 292 -25.27 -0.48 -30.49
C ASP A 292 -25.46 0.68 -29.50
N ARG A 293 -25.37 0.37 -28.21
CA ARG A 293 -25.52 1.35 -27.12
C ARG A 293 -24.15 1.88 -26.77
N SER A 294 -23.91 3.14 -27.12
CA SER A 294 -22.65 3.82 -26.83
C SER A 294 -22.77 4.74 -25.63
N ALA A 295 -21.70 4.83 -24.85
CA ALA A 295 -21.63 5.73 -23.70
C ALA A 295 -21.43 7.19 -24.15
N THR A 296 -22.13 8.13 -23.51
CA THR A 296 -21.97 9.56 -23.78
C THR A 296 -20.98 10.18 -22.78
N VAL A 297 -19.80 10.58 -23.28
CA VAL A 297 -18.78 11.26 -22.46
C VAL A 297 -19.12 12.74 -22.36
N LEU A 298 -19.34 13.23 -21.13
CA LEU A 298 -19.63 14.64 -20.84
C LEU A 298 -18.36 15.48 -20.85
N ALA A 299 -17.34 14.99 -20.13
CA ALA A 299 -16.04 15.65 -20.01
C ALA A 299 -14.96 14.57 -19.79
N HIS A 300 -13.76 14.80 -20.32
CA HIS A 300 -12.61 13.94 -20.05
C HIS A 300 -11.34 14.79 -20.04
N LYS A 301 -10.38 14.41 -19.21
CA LYS A 301 -9.06 15.04 -19.15
C LYS A 301 -8.02 14.01 -18.74
N THR A 302 -6.85 14.05 -19.39
CA THR A 302 -5.73 13.17 -19.06
C THR A 302 -4.46 13.98 -18.92
N PHE A 303 -3.69 13.73 -17.87
CA PHE A 303 -2.39 14.35 -17.65
C PHE A 303 -1.31 13.27 -17.64
N HIS A 304 -0.13 13.61 -18.15
CA HIS A 304 1.04 12.77 -18.02
C HIS A 304 2.27 13.60 -17.66
N ARG A 305 2.91 13.23 -16.56
CA ARG A 305 4.22 13.76 -16.15
C ARG A 305 5.15 12.61 -15.80
N TYR A 306 6.42 12.75 -16.17
CA TYR A 306 7.43 11.74 -15.89
C TYR A 306 7.84 11.80 -14.40
N THR A 307 7.25 10.93 -13.59
CA THR A 307 7.49 10.86 -12.12
C THR A 307 8.27 9.62 -11.68
N THR A 308 8.31 8.56 -12.50
CA THR A 308 8.95 7.29 -12.14
C THR A 308 10.40 7.16 -12.59
N ARG A 309 11.19 6.31 -11.91
CA ARG A 309 12.55 5.92 -12.32
C ARG A 309 12.53 4.94 -13.50
N ARG A 310 13.39 5.16 -14.51
CA ARG A 310 13.59 4.19 -15.61
C ARG A 310 14.21 2.91 -15.03
N LYS A 311 13.75 1.74 -15.48
CA LYS A 311 14.17 0.37 -15.07
C LYS A 311 13.81 -0.09 -13.64
N GLN A 312 13.78 0.80 -12.65
CA GLN A 312 13.52 0.42 -11.24
C GLN A 312 12.02 0.42 -10.87
N GLY A 313 11.18 1.19 -11.59
CA GLY A 313 9.77 1.38 -11.21
C GLY A 313 9.61 2.19 -9.91
N GLY A 314 8.37 2.62 -9.61
CA GLY A 314 8.04 3.39 -8.39
C GLY A 314 8.13 4.92 -8.54
N SER A 315 7.34 5.64 -7.74
CA SER A 315 7.38 7.11 -7.64
C SER A 315 8.60 7.59 -6.85
N GLN A 316 9.05 8.82 -7.10
CA GLN A 316 10.21 9.40 -6.42
C GLN A 316 9.93 9.60 -4.93
N SER A 317 8.73 10.06 -4.59
CA SER A 317 8.25 10.18 -3.20
C SER A 317 8.35 8.88 -2.39
N ALA A 318 8.02 7.74 -2.99
CA ALA A 318 8.05 6.44 -2.29
C ALA A 318 9.48 5.97 -2.04
N MET A 319 10.40 6.30 -2.95
CA MET A 319 11.83 6.02 -2.78
C MET A 319 12.46 6.93 -1.72
N ASP A 320 12.10 8.20 -1.73
CA ASP A 320 12.56 9.18 -0.75
C ASP A 320 12.13 8.79 0.68
N ASN A 321 10.89 8.31 0.85
CA ASN A 321 10.42 7.80 2.15
C ASN A 321 11.07 6.48 2.58
N SER A 322 11.53 5.64 1.66
CA SER A 322 12.05 4.29 1.99
C SER A 322 13.57 4.20 2.08
N LYS A 323 14.30 5.04 1.33
CA LYS A 323 15.76 5.00 1.24
C LYS A 323 16.43 6.35 1.48
N GLY A 324 15.66 7.34 1.94
CA GLY A 324 16.13 8.69 2.19
C GLY A 324 16.12 9.58 0.94
N ASN A 325 16.14 10.89 1.17
CA ASN A 325 16.06 11.91 0.13
C ASN A 325 17.31 11.95 -0.75
N ALA A 326 17.17 11.55 -2.02
CA ALA A 326 18.26 11.70 -2.98
C ALA A 326 18.34 13.15 -3.49
N HIS A 327 19.54 13.76 -3.47
CA HIS A 327 19.80 15.15 -3.92
C HIS A 327 20.46 15.20 -5.30
N SER A 328 19.82 14.63 -6.32
CA SER A 328 20.28 14.66 -7.72
C SER A 328 19.37 15.52 -8.58
N ALA A 329 19.88 16.09 -9.68
CA ALA A 329 19.05 16.84 -10.63
C ALA A 329 17.84 16.01 -11.13
N GLY A 330 18.03 14.70 -11.34
CA GLY A 330 16.97 13.79 -11.76
C GLY A 330 15.93 13.48 -10.68
N SER A 331 16.30 13.50 -9.39
CA SER A 331 15.32 13.36 -8.29
C SER A 331 14.56 14.66 -8.07
N SER A 332 15.21 15.82 -8.12
CA SER A 332 14.54 17.13 -8.03
C SER A 332 13.53 17.34 -9.14
N LEU A 333 13.86 17.00 -10.40
CA LEU A 333 12.94 17.13 -11.53
C LEU A 333 11.69 16.23 -11.37
N ARG A 334 11.86 15.02 -10.82
CA ARG A 334 10.73 14.12 -10.55
C ARG A 334 9.85 14.63 -9.41
N ARG A 335 10.42 15.20 -8.33
CA ARG A 335 9.65 15.86 -7.26
C ARG A 335 8.84 17.02 -7.79
N TYR A 336 9.45 17.88 -8.61
CA TYR A 336 8.76 18.98 -9.28
C TYR A 336 7.62 18.47 -10.18
N ASN A 337 7.85 17.43 -10.96
CA ASN A 337 6.81 16.82 -11.80
C ASN A 337 5.68 16.17 -10.98
N GLU A 338 5.96 15.60 -9.81
CA GLU A 338 4.95 15.05 -8.89
C GLU A 338 4.10 16.17 -8.26
N GLN A 339 4.72 17.29 -7.88
CA GLN A 339 4.03 18.48 -7.38
C GLN A 339 3.16 19.11 -8.47
N ALA A 340 3.72 19.36 -9.65
CA ALA A 340 2.98 19.92 -10.78
C ALA A 340 1.79 19.03 -11.20
N LEU A 341 1.95 17.71 -11.17
CA LEU A 341 0.83 16.79 -11.41
C LEU A 341 -0.24 16.90 -10.33
N THR A 342 0.16 17.07 -9.07
CA THR A 342 -0.76 17.26 -7.94
C THR A 342 -1.57 18.55 -8.10
N ASP A 343 -0.92 19.63 -8.49
CA ASP A 343 -1.57 20.94 -8.68
C ASP A 343 -2.54 20.91 -9.87
N GLU A 344 -2.14 20.33 -11.00
CA GLU A 344 -3.00 20.14 -12.18
C GLU A 344 -4.24 19.30 -11.87
N VAL A 345 -4.08 18.21 -11.11
CA VAL A 345 -5.19 17.35 -10.70
C VAL A 345 -6.13 18.07 -9.75
N ARG A 346 -5.62 18.84 -8.78
CA ARG A 346 -6.44 19.60 -7.84
C ARG A 346 -7.20 20.73 -8.52
N ALA A 347 -6.56 21.45 -9.44
CA ALA A 347 -7.19 22.47 -10.25
C ALA A 347 -8.35 21.88 -11.08
N LEU A 348 -8.14 20.72 -11.71
CA LEU A 348 -9.19 20.04 -12.46
C LEU A 348 -10.35 19.60 -11.56
N LEU A 349 -10.07 19.03 -10.38
CA LEU A 349 -11.13 18.63 -9.45
C LEU A 349 -11.95 19.84 -8.97
N ALA A 350 -11.31 20.99 -8.75
CA ALA A 350 -11.99 22.24 -8.40
C ALA A 350 -12.88 22.73 -9.56
N GLU A 351 -12.38 22.71 -10.80
CA GLU A 351 -13.15 23.03 -12.01
C GLU A 351 -14.38 22.11 -12.15
N TRP A 352 -14.22 20.82 -11.86
CA TRP A 352 -15.27 19.82 -11.98
C TRP A 352 -16.11 19.65 -10.71
N ARG A 353 -15.99 20.52 -9.71
CA ARG A 353 -16.70 20.37 -8.42
C ARG A 353 -18.20 20.20 -8.58
N GLY A 354 -18.86 21.07 -9.36
CA GLY A 354 -20.32 20.97 -9.59
C GLY A 354 -20.74 19.67 -10.29
N TRP A 355 -19.88 19.16 -11.16
CA TRP A 355 -20.08 17.90 -11.88
C TRP A 355 -19.85 16.68 -10.98
N ILE A 356 -18.87 16.72 -10.08
CA ILE A 356 -18.56 15.66 -9.11
C ILE A 356 -19.65 15.61 -8.03
N ASP A 357 -20.10 16.76 -7.55
CA ASP A 357 -21.13 16.87 -6.51
C ASP A 357 -22.47 16.29 -6.98
N SER A 358 -22.81 16.47 -8.26
CA SER A 358 -24.03 15.93 -8.89
C SER A 358 -23.92 14.48 -9.37
N ALA A 359 -22.75 13.84 -9.27
CA ALA A 359 -22.56 12.47 -9.72
C ALA A 359 -23.16 11.46 -8.72
N ASP A 360 -23.76 10.40 -9.27
CA ASP A 360 -24.38 9.32 -8.48
C ASP A 360 -23.30 8.46 -7.77
N LEU A 361 -22.26 8.08 -8.51
CA LEU A 361 -21.16 7.25 -8.03
C LEU A 361 -19.81 7.75 -8.52
N LEU A 362 -18.81 7.61 -7.66
CA LEU A 362 -17.44 8.06 -7.89
C LEU A 362 -16.50 6.84 -7.92
N PHE A 363 -16.08 6.40 -9.10
CA PHE A 363 -15.11 5.30 -9.24
C PHE A 363 -13.69 5.84 -9.25
N VAL A 364 -12.95 5.60 -8.17
CA VAL A 364 -11.61 6.16 -7.98
C VAL A 364 -10.57 5.04 -7.79
N ARG A 365 -9.50 5.11 -8.58
CA ARG A 365 -8.29 4.29 -8.40
C ARG A 365 -7.08 5.17 -8.17
N ALA A 366 -6.50 5.08 -6.98
CA ALA A 366 -5.22 5.70 -6.66
C ALA A 366 -4.20 4.64 -6.28
N THR A 367 -3.14 4.46 -7.08
CA THR A 367 -2.07 3.52 -6.76
C THR A 367 -1.00 4.17 -5.89
N GLY A 368 -0.78 3.66 -4.68
CA GLY A 368 0.23 4.19 -3.75
C GLY A 368 -0.30 5.31 -2.83
N SER A 369 0.41 5.54 -1.71
CA SER A 369 0.01 6.49 -0.67
C SER A 369 0.05 7.94 -1.16
N THR A 370 1.08 8.34 -1.91
CA THR A 370 1.23 9.69 -2.47
C THR A 370 0.03 10.07 -3.35
N ASN A 371 -0.32 9.23 -4.33
CA ASN A 371 -1.44 9.51 -5.23
C ASN A 371 -2.78 9.53 -4.49
N ARG A 372 -2.93 8.73 -3.42
CA ARG A 372 -4.12 8.78 -2.56
C ARG A 372 -4.18 10.09 -1.77
N ARG A 373 -3.04 10.61 -1.32
CA ARG A 373 -2.91 11.93 -0.65
C ARG A 373 -3.18 13.08 -1.61
N THR A 374 -2.82 12.97 -2.89
CA THR A 374 -3.18 13.96 -3.93
C THR A 374 -4.70 14.14 -4.03
N LEU A 375 -5.47 13.05 -4.00
CA LEU A 375 -6.93 13.10 -4.13
C LEU A 375 -7.69 13.32 -2.80
N PHE A 376 -7.25 12.71 -1.71
CA PHE A 376 -7.98 12.66 -0.43
C PHE A 376 -7.25 13.29 0.76
N GLY A 377 -6.04 13.80 0.55
CA GLY A 377 -5.28 14.47 1.60
C GLY A 377 -5.90 15.81 2.00
N PRO A 378 -5.49 16.39 3.13
CA PRO A 378 -5.89 17.74 3.48
C PRO A 378 -5.25 18.73 2.49
N TYR A 379 -6.09 19.52 1.80
CA TYR A 379 -5.67 20.64 0.98
C TYR A 379 -6.80 21.67 0.89
N GLU A 380 -6.45 22.91 0.56
CA GLU A 380 -7.41 24.01 0.43
C GLU A 380 -8.41 23.73 -0.69
N GLY A 381 -9.71 23.86 -0.42
CA GLY A 381 -10.75 23.56 -1.40
C GLY A 381 -10.90 22.07 -1.72
N GLN A 382 -10.70 21.18 -0.73
CA GLN A 382 -10.87 19.73 -0.91
C GLN A 382 -12.24 19.37 -1.50
N VAL A 383 -12.22 18.73 -2.67
CA VAL A 383 -13.43 18.33 -3.41
C VAL A 383 -13.85 16.90 -3.05
N LEU A 384 -12.89 15.99 -2.90
CA LEU A 384 -13.14 14.58 -2.59
C LEU A 384 -12.82 14.28 -1.12
N SER A 385 -13.84 13.86 -0.36
CA SER A 385 -13.69 13.43 1.04
C SER A 385 -13.58 11.91 1.13
N HIS A 386 -12.73 11.39 2.03
CA HIS A 386 -12.63 9.95 2.28
C HIS A 386 -13.93 9.35 2.84
N ARG A 387 -14.75 10.16 3.51
CA ARG A 387 -16.02 9.75 4.11
C ARG A 387 -17.20 9.70 3.13
N ASP A 388 -16.98 10.06 1.87
CA ASP A 388 -18.05 10.04 0.86
C ASP A 388 -18.42 8.59 0.50
N GLU A 389 -19.65 8.21 0.82
CA GLU A 389 -20.20 6.89 0.57
C GLU A 389 -20.46 6.61 -0.91
N ARG A 390 -20.27 7.56 -1.82
CA ARG A 390 -20.35 7.33 -3.28
C ARG A 390 -19.04 6.81 -3.86
N ILE A 391 -17.94 6.91 -3.11
CA ILE A 391 -16.62 6.50 -3.58
C ILE A 391 -16.52 4.97 -3.61
N ARG A 392 -16.15 4.45 -4.78
CA ARG A 392 -15.97 3.02 -5.04
C ARG A 392 -14.62 2.76 -5.71
N GLY A 393 -14.06 1.59 -5.44
CA GLY A 393 -12.95 1.05 -6.23
C GLY A 393 -13.48 0.24 -7.42
N PHE A 394 -12.67 0.08 -8.45
CA PHE A 394 -12.99 -0.81 -9.57
C PHE A 394 -12.97 -2.28 -9.10
N PRO A 395 -14.02 -3.08 -9.34
CA PRO A 395 -14.12 -4.47 -8.88
C PRO A 395 -13.34 -5.47 -9.76
N PHE A 396 -12.52 -4.99 -10.68
CA PHE A 396 -11.70 -5.77 -11.61
C PHE A 396 -10.34 -5.11 -11.81
N SER A 397 -9.42 -5.83 -12.46
CA SER A 397 -8.10 -5.30 -12.77
C SER A 397 -8.14 -4.24 -13.87
N THR A 398 -7.54 -3.09 -13.56
CA THR A 398 -7.45 -1.92 -14.45
C THR A 398 -6.02 -1.74 -14.94
N ARG A 399 -5.86 -1.27 -16.17
CA ARG A 399 -4.56 -0.98 -16.81
C ARG A 399 -4.06 0.44 -16.45
N ARG A 400 -3.12 0.96 -17.25
CA ARG A 400 -2.57 2.32 -17.11
C ARG A 400 -3.69 3.37 -17.23
N ALA A 401 -3.61 4.43 -16.43
CA ALA A 401 -4.59 5.51 -16.43
C ALA A 401 -4.57 6.25 -17.79
N THR A 402 -5.56 5.96 -18.63
CA THR A 402 -5.78 6.59 -19.94
C THR A 402 -7.28 6.72 -20.16
N GLN A 403 -7.70 7.60 -21.07
CA GLN A 403 -9.12 7.71 -21.45
C GLN A 403 -9.68 6.38 -21.96
N SER A 404 -8.90 5.66 -22.79
CA SER A 404 -9.32 4.35 -23.33
C SER A 404 -9.60 3.32 -22.23
N GLU A 405 -8.80 3.34 -21.16
CA GLU A 405 -8.97 2.45 -20.02
C GLU A 405 -10.18 2.85 -19.16
N LEU A 406 -10.45 4.15 -18.99
CA LEU A 406 -11.68 4.60 -18.34
C LEU A 406 -12.92 4.18 -19.13
N MET A 407 -12.89 4.31 -20.47
CA MET A 407 -13.98 3.87 -21.34
C MET A 407 -14.19 2.35 -21.26
N ARG A 408 -13.10 1.57 -21.32
CA ARG A 408 -13.15 0.11 -21.12
C ARG A 408 -13.75 -0.24 -19.76
N ALA A 409 -13.32 0.45 -18.70
CA ALA A 409 -13.80 0.22 -17.34
C ALA A 409 -15.29 0.57 -17.19
N PHE A 410 -15.75 1.66 -17.82
CA PHE A 410 -17.17 2.03 -17.85
C PHE A 410 -18.02 0.97 -18.57
N ILE A 411 -17.59 0.51 -19.75
CA ILE A 411 -18.27 -0.54 -20.51
C ILE A 411 -18.31 -1.84 -19.70
N GLU A 412 -17.20 -2.22 -19.06
CA GLU A 412 -17.15 -3.42 -18.21
C GLU A 412 -18.09 -3.31 -17.01
N LEU A 413 -18.16 -2.15 -16.34
CA LEU A 413 -19.03 -1.92 -15.19
C LEU A 413 -20.52 -2.00 -15.54
N THR A 414 -20.89 -1.49 -16.71
CA THR A 414 -22.30 -1.30 -17.11
C THR A 414 -22.84 -2.41 -18.01
N ARG A 415 -21.98 -3.30 -18.48
CA ARG A 415 -22.36 -4.48 -19.27
C ARG A 415 -22.75 -5.63 -18.34
N VAL A 416 -23.89 -6.25 -18.61
CA VAL A 416 -24.31 -7.48 -17.92
C VAL A 416 -23.46 -8.65 -18.42
N LYS A 417 -22.87 -9.40 -17.49
CA LYS A 417 -22.09 -10.60 -17.79
C LYS A 417 -23.01 -11.78 -18.02
N VAL A 418 -22.80 -12.53 -19.09
CA VAL A 418 -23.58 -13.73 -19.37
C VAL A 418 -22.65 -14.91 -19.12
N THR A 419 -23.02 -15.80 -18.19
CA THR A 419 -22.26 -17.02 -17.91
C THR A 419 -23.18 -18.21 -18.07
N THR A 420 -22.79 -19.15 -18.93
CA THR A 420 -23.46 -20.44 -19.05
C THR A 420 -22.83 -21.42 -18.06
N VAL A 421 -23.61 -21.85 -17.10
CA VAL A 421 -23.24 -22.76 -16.03
C VAL A 421 -24.17 -23.96 -16.15
N ASP A 422 -23.63 -25.12 -16.50
CA ASP A 422 -24.40 -26.36 -16.46
C ASP A 422 -24.46 -26.83 -15.00
N GLU A 423 -25.54 -26.45 -14.32
CA GLU A 423 -25.74 -26.74 -12.89
C GLU A 423 -25.71 -28.25 -12.61
N ALA A 424 -26.15 -29.07 -13.58
CA ALA A 424 -26.12 -30.52 -13.45
C ALA A 424 -24.69 -31.08 -13.52
N ALA A 425 -23.80 -30.47 -14.31
CA ALA A 425 -22.39 -30.88 -14.37
C ALA A 425 -21.63 -30.45 -13.11
N LEU A 426 -21.91 -29.25 -12.58
CA LEU A 426 -21.29 -28.76 -11.34
C LEU A 426 -21.82 -29.48 -10.09
N ALA A 427 -23.12 -29.81 -10.05
CA ALA A 427 -23.69 -30.64 -8.99
C ALA A 427 -23.08 -32.05 -9.04
N LYS A 428 -22.95 -32.66 -10.22
CA LYS A 428 -22.23 -33.94 -10.36
C LYS A 428 -20.77 -33.85 -9.94
N GLN A 429 -20.04 -32.80 -10.31
CA GLN A 429 -18.66 -32.62 -9.86
C GLN A 429 -18.56 -32.36 -8.36
N ALA A 430 -19.51 -31.65 -7.75
CA ALA A 430 -19.56 -31.42 -6.32
C ALA A 430 -19.95 -32.71 -5.57
N GLU A 431 -20.87 -33.52 -6.10
CA GLU A 431 -21.23 -34.83 -5.58
C GLU A 431 -20.10 -35.84 -5.76
N GLU A 432 -19.38 -35.82 -6.88
CA GLU A 432 -18.19 -36.63 -7.12
C GLU A 432 -17.04 -36.20 -6.22
N ALA A 433 -16.86 -34.89 -5.99
CA ALA A 433 -15.85 -34.36 -5.06
C ALA A 433 -16.22 -34.64 -3.60
N ALA A 434 -17.50 -34.54 -3.22
CA ALA A 434 -18.00 -34.90 -1.89
C ALA A 434 -17.96 -36.41 -1.67
N ALA A 435 -18.26 -37.22 -2.69
CA ALA A 435 -18.11 -38.67 -2.65
C ALA A 435 -16.64 -39.09 -2.66
N ALA A 436 -15.75 -38.37 -3.33
CA ALA A 436 -14.30 -38.58 -3.27
C ALA A 436 -13.74 -38.17 -1.91
N ALA A 437 -14.22 -37.07 -1.32
CA ALA A 437 -13.88 -36.65 0.04
C ALA A 437 -14.39 -37.65 1.08
N ALA A 438 -15.65 -38.09 0.97
CA ALA A 438 -16.23 -39.11 1.84
C ALA A 438 -15.56 -40.49 1.65
N LYS A 439 -15.14 -40.84 0.43
CA LYS A 439 -14.32 -42.03 0.18
C LYS A 439 -12.91 -41.89 0.74
N ALA A 440 -12.31 -40.69 0.71
CA ALA A 440 -11.02 -40.42 1.32
C ALA A 440 -11.10 -40.47 2.86
N GLU A 441 -12.18 -39.96 3.45
CA GLU A 441 -12.47 -40.07 4.89
C GLU A 441 -12.80 -41.51 5.31
N ALA A 442 -13.56 -42.26 4.50
CA ALA A 442 -13.86 -43.68 4.76
C ALA A 442 -12.65 -44.60 4.54
N GLN A 443 -11.75 -44.27 3.61
CA GLN A 443 -10.47 -44.97 3.44
C GLN A 443 -9.50 -44.69 4.60
N GLN A 444 -9.60 -43.52 5.25
CA GLN A 444 -8.89 -43.25 6.51
C GLN A 444 -9.50 -43.99 7.72
N ALA A 445 -10.79 -44.34 7.68
CA ALA A 445 -11.47 -45.05 8.77
C ALA A 445 -11.32 -46.59 8.72
N ASN A 446 -10.99 -47.18 7.56
CA ASN A 446 -10.94 -48.66 7.41
C ASN A 446 -9.60 -49.23 6.92
N ALA A 447 -8.55 -48.42 6.84
CA ALA A 447 -7.18 -48.94 6.82
C ALA A 447 -6.70 -49.03 8.27
N LYS A 448 -6.34 -50.22 8.75
CA LYS A 448 -5.27 -50.34 9.75
C LYS A 448 -3.97 -49.93 9.05
N PRO A 449 -3.29 -48.84 9.45
CA PRO A 449 -1.95 -48.55 8.99
C PRO A 449 -0.99 -48.83 10.14
N SER A 450 -0.25 -49.93 10.03
CA SER A 450 1.09 -49.98 10.60
C SER A 450 1.99 -49.05 9.79
N THR A 451 2.00 -47.76 10.11
CA THR A 451 3.07 -46.78 9.86
C THR A 451 2.75 -45.49 10.63
N PRO A 452 3.77 -44.80 11.16
CA PRO A 452 3.68 -44.10 12.43
C PRO A 452 3.01 -42.73 12.33
N LYS A 453 2.42 -42.29 13.46
CA LYS A 453 2.10 -40.88 13.75
C LYS A 453 3.22 -39.96 13.26
N PRO A 454 2.97 -38.73 12.76
CA PRO A 454 4.00 -37.70 12.85
C PRO A 454 4.34 -37.62 14.33
N ALA A 455 5.55 -38.06 14.67
CA ALA A 455 6.04 -37.98 16.02
C ALA A 455 5.87 -36.51 16.44
N LYS A 456 5.35 -36.27 17.65
CA LYS A 456 5.67 -35.00 18.30
C LYS A 456 7.19 -34.87 18.17
N PRO A 457 7.72 -33.75 17.64
CA PRO A 457 9.15 -33.63 17.48
C PRO A 457 9.77 -33.99 18.82
N SER A 458 10.73 -34.91 18.79
CA SER A 458 11.45 -35.24 20.02
C SER A 458 12.03 -33.93 20.57
N LYS A 459 12.32 -33.86 21.87
CA LYS A 459 12.93 -32.65 22.45
C LYS A 459 14.20 -32.23 21.67
N GLU A 460 14.92 -33.20 21.13
CA GLU A 460 16.10 -33.01 20.28
C GLU A 460 15.75 -32.39 18.91
N GLU A 461 14.61 -32.73 18.30
CA GLU A 461 14.14 -32.12 17.04
C GLU A 461 13.60 -30.70 17.25
N GLU A 462 12.97 -30.43 18.39
CA GLU A 462 12.58 -29.06 18.78
C GLU A 462 13.81 -28.18 18.99
N GLU A 463 14.84 -28.68 19.70
CA GLU A 463 16.12 -28.01 19.89
C GLU A 463 16.85 -27.78 18.55
N ALA A 464 16.90 -28.77 17.66
CA ALA A 464 17.47 -28.62 16.32
C ALA A 464 16.74 -27.57 15.46
N THR A 465 15.41 -27.47 15.61
CA THR A 465 14.60 -26.43 14.93
C THR A 465 14.92 -25.03 15.47
N LEU A 466 15.10 -24.91 16.79
CA LEU A 466 15.49 -23.65 17.44
C LEU A 466 16.90 -23.22 17.00
N HIS A 467 17.88 -24.13 17.02
CA HIS A 467 19.24 -23.87 16.55
C HIS A 467 19.26 -23.48 15.08
N THR A 468 18.52 -24.18 14.23
CA THR A 468 18.35 -23.83 12.81
C THR A 468 17.85 -22.40 12.66
N THR A 469 16.78 -22.03 13.37
CA THR A 469 16.18 -20.70 13.27
C THR A 469 17.16 -19.60 13.68
N GLN A 470 17.91 -19.79 14.78
CA GLN A 470 18.87 -18.82 15.28
C GLN A 470 20.09 -18.67 14.34
N LEU A 471 20.66 -19.79 13.88
CA LEU A 471 21.79 -19.78 12.95
C LEU A 471 21.41 -19.12 11.62
N GLN A 472 20.24 -19.45 11.05
CA GLN A 472 19.74 -18.81 9.83
C GLN A 472 19.56 -17.29 10.01
N ALA A 473 19.05 -16.84 11.16
CA ALA A 473 18.86 -15.42 11.44
C ALA A 473 20.20 -14.66 11.54
N LEU A 474 21.22 -15.25 12.16
CA LEU A 474 22.56 -14.66 12.28
C LEU A 474 23.28 -14.58 10.93
N ILE A 475 23.17 -15.61 10.09
CA ILE A 475 23.77 -15.67 8.76
C ILE A 475 23.10 -14.66 7.81
N ARG A 476 21.76 -14.61 7.77
CA ARG A 476 21.02 -13.65 6.93
C ARG A 476 21.29 -12.19 7.31
N ARG A 477 21.66 -11.93 8.57
CA ARG A 477 22.07 -10.60 9.06
C ARG A 477 23.59 -10.37 8.98
N SER A 478 24.36 -11.31 8.44
CA SER A 478 25.83 -11.27 8.32
C SER A 478 26.56 -10.99 9.65
N LYS A 479 26.03 -11.47 10.79
CA LYS A 479 26.63 -11.26 12.12
C LYS A 479 27.66 -12.35 12.45
N ALA A 480 28.85 -12.27 11.84
CA ALA A 480 29.89 -13.30 12.00
C ALA A 480 30.36 -13.54 13.46
N PRO A 481 30.61 -12.53 14.32
CA PRO A 481 31.02 -12.78 15.71
C PRO A 481 29.94 -13.47 16.54
N GLY A 482 28.67 -13.06 16.36
CA GLY A 482 27.53 -13.68 17.03
C GLY A 482 27.29 -15.12 16.58
N LEU A 483 27.54 -15.42 15.30
CA LEU A 483 27.46 -16.78 14.76
C LEU A 483 28.48 -17.72 15.41
N ILE A 484 29.75 -17.30 15.50
CA ILE A 484 30.81 -18.09 16.13
C ILE A 484 30.55 -18.28 17.63
N SER A 485 30.17 -17.19 18.33
CA SER A 485 29.83 -17.26 19.75
C SER A 485 28.67 -18.22 20.01
N TYR A 486 27.64 -18.22 19.16
CA TYR A 486 26.49 -19.10 19.30
C TYR A 486 26.85 -20.59 19.06
N LEU A 487 27.70 -20.88 18.07
CA LEU A 487 28.19 -22.25 17.83
C LEU A 487 29.01 -22.76 19.02
N GLN A 488 29.88 -21.91 19.58
CA GLN A 488 30.72 -22.25 20.73
C GLN A 488 29.89 -22.40 22.03
N SER A 489 28.97 -21.47 22.31
CA SER A 489 28.17 -21.46 23.54
C SER A 489 27.22 -22.66 23.63
N ASN A 490 26.70 -23.13 22.50
CA ASN A 490 25.78 -24.26 22.44
C ASN A 490 26.48 -25.57 22.07
N SER A 491 27.82 -25.58 21.93
CA SER A 491 28.62 -26.76 21.51
C SER A 491 28.09 -27.43 20.23
N ILE A 492 27.66 -26.63 19.26
CA ILE A 492 27.08 -27.10 17.99
C ILE A 492 28.19 -27.26 16.96
N SER A 493 28.17 -28.37 16.22
CA SER A 493 29.12 -28.59 15.12
C SER A 493 28.99 -27.49 14.05
N PRO A 494 30.11 -26.97 13.50
CA PRO A 494 30.10 -26.05 12.37
C PRO A 494 29.38 -26.60 11.12
N ASP A 495 29.36 -27.93 10.97
CA ASP A 495 28.72 -28.66 9.88
C ASP A 495 27.30 -29.13 10.23
N PHE A 496 26.68 -28.49 11.24
CA PHE A 496 25.31 -28.76 11.64
C PHE A 496 24.36 -28.70 10.43
N ARG A 497 23.55 -29.75 10.27
CA ARG A 497 22.54 -29.81 9.20
C ARG A 497 21.24 -29.19 9.69
N PHE A 498 20.72 -28.22 8.94
CA PHE A 498 19.49 -27.54 9.27
C PHE A 498 18.27 -28.47 9.22
N PHE A 499 17.37 -28.27 10.18
CA PHE A 499 16.13 -29.03 10.34
C PHE A 499 14.90 -28.12 10.21
N PRO A 500 13.81 -28.55 9.54
CA PRO A 500 13.65 -29.80 8.79
C PRO A 500 14.48 -29.83 7.50
N ALA A 501 14.96 -31.02 7.11
CA ALA A 501 15.75 -31.19 5.89
C ALA A 501 14.96 -30.76 4.63
N GLU A 502 13.65 -31.01 4.63
CA GLU A 502 12.73 -30.68 3.52
C GLU A 502 12.69 -29.18 3.15
N GLN A 503 12.99 -28.29 4.10
CA GLN A 503 12.97 -26.85 3.84
C GLN A 503 14.34 -26.30 3.45
N ASN A 504 15.40 -27.10 3.64
CA ASN A 504 16.80 -26.66 3.53
C ASN A 504 17.61 -27.48 2.51
N HIS A 505 16.94 -28.10 1.52
CA HIS A 505 17.57 -28.92 0.48
C HIS A 505 18.76 -28.23 -0.22
N HIS A 506 18.59 -26.97 -0.62
CA HIS A 506 19.60 -26.24 -1.38
C HIS A 506 20.77 -25.75 -0.52
N ALA A 507 20.52 -25.42 0.75
CA ALA A 507 21.51 -24.88 1.67
C ALA A 507 21.44 -25.59 3.04
N PRO A 508 21.91 -26.85 3.11
CA PRO A 508 21.69 -27.69 4.28
C PRO A 508 22.59 -27.35 5.47
N THR A 509 23.72 -26.65 5.27
CA THR A 509 24.65 -26.30 6.36
C THR A 509 24.83 -24.78 6.48
N PRO A 510 25.30 -24.28 7.65
CA PRO A 510 25.66 -22.88 7.84
C PRO A 510 26.57 -22.32 6.75
N LEU A 511 27.55 -23.10 6.28
CA LEU A 511 28.48 -22.69 5.23
C LEU A 511 27.78 -22.55 3.87
N HIS A 512 26.90 -23.48 3.50
CA HIS A 512 26.09 -23.36 2.27
C HIS A 512 25.17 -22.14 2.30
N LEU A 513 24.53 -21.88 3.45
CA LEU A 513 23.64 -20.73 3.58
C LEU A 513 24.41 -19.39 3.58
N ALA A 514 25.59 -19.33 4.18
CA ALA A 514 26.46 -18.16 4.14
C ALA A 514 26.93 -17.87 2.71
N ALA A 515 27.27 -18.90 1.94
CA ALA A 515 27.61 -18.79 0.53
C ALA A 515 26.41 -18.34 -0.33
N ALA A 516 25.23 -18.93 -0.13
CA ALA A 516 24.00 -18.55 -0.82
C ALA A 516 23.55 -17.11 -0.49
N SER A 517 23.85 -16.65 0.72
CA SER A 517 23.55 -15.29 1.18
C SER A 517 24.63 -14.27 0.75
N ASN A 518 25.66 -14.68 0.00
CA ASN A 518 26.78 -13.86 -0.45
C ASN A 518 27.48 -13.11 0.71
N SER A 519 27.66 -13.77 1.86
CA SER A 519 28.27 -13.18 3.06
C SER A 519 29.72 -13.62 3.23
N ALA A 520 30.65 -12.94 2.56
CA ALA A 520 32.09 -13.22 2.63
C ALA A 520 32.65 -13.24 4.07
N VAL A 521 32.11 -12.38 4.95
CA VAL A 521 32.54 -12.27 6.36
C VAL A 521 32.14 -13.52 7.15
N CYS A 522 30.91 -14.00 6.98
CA CYS A 522 30.44 -15.22 7.63
C CYS A 522 31.17 -16.46 7.09
N VAL A 523 31.42 -16.55 5.77
CA VAL A 523 32.20 -17.65 5.16
C VAL A 523 33.62 -17.69 5.74
N THR A 524 34.31 -16.54 5.78
CA THR A 524 35.67 -16.46 6.35
C THR A 524 35.68 -16.91 7.81
N ALA A 525 34.73 -16.43 8.62
CA ALA A 525 34.64 -16.80 10.03
C ALA A 525 34.33 -18.29 10.24
N LEU A 526 33.42 -18.88 9.45
CA LEU A 526 33.08 -20.29 9.54
C LEU A 526 34.25 -21.20 9.16
N LEU A 527 35.01 -20.87 8.11
CA LEU A 527 36.15 -21.68 7.66
C LEU A 527 37.37 -21.55 8.60
N THR A 528 37.68 -20.34 9.06
CA THR A 528 38.92 -20.08 9.83
C THR A 528 38.77 -20.24 11.34
N LYS A 529 37.61 -19.85 11.91
CA LYS A 529 37.39 -19.83 13.37
C LYS A 529 36.51 -20.98 13.85
N ALA A 530 35.46 -21.33 13.11
CA ALA A 530 34.62 -22.49 13.46
C ALA A 530 35.21 -23.80 12.92
N GLY A 531 35.92 -23.76 11.79
CA GLY A 531 36.50 -24.95 11.17
C GLY A 531 35.48 -25.80 10.40
N ALA A 532 34.52 -25.16 9.72
CA ALA A 532 33.54 -25.85 8.87
C ALA A 532 34.21 -26.49 7.65
N ASP A 533 33.75 -27.68 7.25
CA ASP A 533 34.31 -28.42 6.13
C ASP A 533 33.74 -27.90 4.79
N PRO A 534 34.60 -27.35 3.89
CA PRO A 534 34.17 -26.84 2.59
C PRO A 534 33.80 -27.95 1.58
N SER A 535 34.18 -29.20 1.84
CA SER A 535 33.96 -30.34 0.94
C SER A 535 32.57 -30.97 1.05
N VAL A 536 31.79 -30.58 2.07
CA VAL A 536 30.41 -31.04 2.24
C VAL A 536 29.58 -30.58 1.05
N ARG A 537 28.82 -31.53 0.49
CA ARG A 537 27.92 -31.29 -0.64
C ARG A 537 26.47 -31.22 -0.18
N ASN A 538 25.70 -30.37 -0.83
CA ASN A 538 24.25 -30.33 -0.67
C ASN A 538 23.57 -31.51 -1.41
N GLU A 539 22.24 -31.60 -1.31
CA GLU A 539 21.48 -32.68 -1.97
C GLU A 539 21.51 -32.56 -3.51
N ASP A 540 21.77 -31.36 -4.04
CA ASP A 540 22.01 -31.12 -5.47
C ASP A 540 23.43 -31.51 -5.92
N GLY A 541 24.27 -32.03 -5.01
CA GLY A 541 25.65 -32.45 -5.27
C GLY A 541 26.68 -31.31 -5.38
N LYS A 542 26.28 -30.07 -5.07
CA LYS A 542 27.11 -28.86 -5.14
C LYS A 542 27.80 -28.56 -3.81
N SER A 543 29.01 -28.02 -3.88
CA SER A 543 29.72 -27.53 -2.70
C SER A 543 29.28 -26.10 -2.32
N ALA A 544 29.59 -25.66 -1.10
CA ALA A 544 29.32 -24.29 -0.69
C ALA A 544 30.00 -23.24 -1.60
N PHE A 545 31.17 -23.53 -2.15
CA PHE A 545 31.87 -22.64 -3.09
C PHE A 545 31.12 -22.49 -4.43
N GLU A 546 30.55 -23.58 -4.94
CA GLU A 546 29.80 -23.58 -6.21
C GLU A 546 28.47 -22.82 -6.10
N ILE A 547 27.88 -22.75 -4.90
CA ILE A 547 26.66 -21.97 -4.63
C ILE A 547 26.95 -20.47 -4.56
N ALA A 548 28.16 -20.07 -4.18
CA ALA A 548 28.51 -18.66 -4.02
C ALA A 548 28.44 -17.91 -5.37
N GLY A 549 27.54 -16.92 -5.45
CA GLY A 549 27.25 -16.17 -6.67
C GLY A 549 28.12 -14.93 -6.85
N ASP A 550 28.70 -14.41 -5.78
CA ASP A 550 29.50 -13.19 -5.79
C ASP A 550 31.01 -13.48 -5.72
N ARG A 551 31.79 -12.61 -6.36
CA ARG A 551 33.24 -12.72 -6.39
C ARG A 551 33.89 -12.56 -4.99
N PRO A 552 33.48 -11.60 -4.13
CA PRO A 552 34.05 -11.48 -2.77
C PRO A 552 33.90 -12.73 -1.92
N THR A 553 32.73 -13.39 -1.93
CA THR A 553 32.54 -14.64 -1.19
C THR A 553 33.36 -15.79 -1.78
N ARG A 554 33.51 -15.87 -3.10
CA ARG A 554 34.41 -16.85 -3.75
C ARG A 554 35.88 -16.62 -3.39
N ASP A 555 36.31 -15.36 -3.35
CA ASP A 555 37.66 -15.00 -2.93
C ASP A 555 37.87 -15.29 -1.43
N ALA A 556 36.83 -15.21 -0.59
CA ALA A 556 36.90 -15.62 0.82
C ALA A 556 37.25 -17.11 1.00
N PHE A 557 36.74 -18.01 0.16
CA PHE A 557 37.16 -19.43 0.16
C PHE A 557 38.63 -19.60 -0.24
N ARG A 558 39.11 -18.81 -1.21
CA ARG A 558 40.50 -18.87 -1.68
C ARG A 558 41.48 -18.27 -0.68
N LEU A 559 41.04 -17.26 0.07
CA LEU A 559 41.76 -16.69 1.21
C LEU A 559 41.81 -17.66 2.37
N ALA A 560 40.71 -18.36 2.66
CA ALA A 560 40.69 -19.42 3.66
C ALA A 560 41.64 -20.56 3.28
N ARG A 561 41.67 -20.98 2.01
CA ARG A 561 42.66 -21.94 1.47
C ARG A 561 44.10 -21.49 1.70
N PHE A 562 44.40 -20.21 1.44
CA PHE A 562 45.73 -19.65 1.71
C PHE A 562 46.10 -19.66 3.20
N GLN A 563 45.15 -19.30 4.08
CA GLN A 563 45.39 -19.18 5.52
C GLN A 563 45.48 -20.53 6.24
N LEU A 564 44.68 -21.52 5.83
CA LEU A 564 44.60 -22.85 6.44
C LEU A 564 45.59 -23.83 5.82
N GLY A 565 46.12 -23.52 4.63
CA GLY A 565 46.98 -24.41 3.85
C GLY A 565 46.21 -25.46 3.06
N ASP A 566 46.88 -26.02 2.05
CA ASP A 566 46.29 -27.01 1.14
C ASP A 566 46.13 -28.40 1.79
N GLU A 567 46.78 -28.65 2.93
CA GLU A 567 46.73 -29.94 3.64
C GLU A 567 45.52 -30.08 4.57
N ARG A 568 44.92 -28.97 5.02
CA ARG A 568 43.89 -29.00 6.08
C ARG A 568 42.54 -29.53 5.59
N TRP A 569 42.20 -29.28 4.33
CA TRP A 569 40.95 -29.71 3.70
C TRP A 569 41.21 -30.10 2.24
N PRO A 570 40.44 -31.04 1.66
CA PRO A 570 40.52 -31.36 0.24
C PRO A 570 39.85 -30.26 -0.61
N TRP A 571 40.52 -29.11 -0.73
CA TRP A 571 40.01 -27.91 -1.41
C TRP A 571 39.61 -28.17 -2.88
N ASP A 572 40.31 -29.08 -3.55
CA ASP A 572 40.01 -29.45 -4.93
C ASP A 572 38.70 -30.25 -5.02
N ALA A 573 38.37 -31.07 -4.02
CA ALA A 573 37.09 -31.79 -3.95
C ALA A 573 35.90 -30.84 -3.67
N ALA A 574 36.17 -29.72 -2.99
CA ALA A 574 35.25 -28.61 -2.76
C ALA A 574 35.10 -27.67 -3.97
N GLY A 575 35.89 -27.87 -5.03
CA GLY A 575 35.87 -27.03 -6.24
C GLY A 575 36.49 -25.63 -6.05
N VAL A 576 37.26 -25.40 -4.98
CA VAL A 576 37.89 -24.11 -4.68
C VAL A 576 39.19 -23.95 -5.48
N PRO A 577 39.31 -22.96 -6.38
CA PRO A 577 40.52 -22.72 -7.17
C PRO A 577 41.75 -22.37 -6.33
N ALA A 578 42.91 -22.25 -6.98
CA ALA A 578 44.18 -21.91 -6.34
C ALA A 578 44.08 -20.72 -5.36
N ALA A 579 44.78 -20.88 -4.24
CA ALA A 579 44.82 -19.94 -3.13
C ALA A 579 45.10 -18.50 -3.59
N LEU A 580 44.42 -17.54 -2.98
CA LEU A 580 44.62 -16.12 -3.25
C LEU A 580 45.17 -15.47 -1.98
N SER A 581 46.28 -14.74 -2.10
CA SER A 581 46.82 -14.00 -0.96
C SER A 581 45.92 -12.81 -0.61
N GLN A 582 45.90 -12.43 0.68
CA GLN A 582 45.12 -11.27 1.14
C GLN A 582 45.52 -9.98 0.42
N ALA A 583 46.82 -9.79 0.21
CA ALA A 583 47.36 -8.62 -0.50
C ALA A 583 46.91 -8.58 -1.97
N ASP A 584 46.82 -9.72 -2.66
CA ASP A 584 46.40 -9.76 -4.06
C ASP A 584 44.88 -9.59 -4.22
N ALA A 585 44.09 -10.05 -3.24
CA ALA A 585 42.66 -9.78 -3.20
C ALA A 585 42.38 -8.29 -3.00
N GLU A 586 43.07 -7.65 -2.04
CA GLU A 586 42.95 -6.21 -1.75
C GLU A 586 43.43 -5.34 -2.93
N LYS A 587 44.53 -5.70 -3.60
CA LYS A 587 44.99 -4.99 -4.81
C LYS A 587 43.97 -5.04 -5.95
N ARG A 588 43.30 -6.18 -6.15
CA ARG A 588 42.26 -6.30 -7.20
C ARG A 588 41.03 -5.47 -6.88
N THR A 589 40.55 -5.50 -5.63
CA THR A 589 39.39 -4.71 -5.22
C THR A 589 39.69 -3.21 -5.26
N ALA A 590 40.92 -2.80 -4.92
CA ALA A 590 41.37 -1.42 -5.06
C ALA A 590 41.39 -0.96 -6.52
N ARG A 591 41.96 -1.77 -7.44
CA ARG A 591 41.99 -1.47 -8.88
C ARG A 591 40.58 -1.33 -9.48
N GLU A 592 39.66 -2.24 -9.14
CA GLU A 592 38.28 -2.18 -9.61
C GLU A 592 37.52 -0.96 -9.07
N LYS A 593 37.79 -0.56 -7.81
CA LYS A 593 37.23 0.65 -7.22
C LYS A 593 37.75 1.91 -7.91
N GLU A 594 39.03 1.94 -8.26
CA GLU A 594 39.66 3.06 -8.99
C GLU A 594 39.15 3.15 -10.43
N GLU A 595 39.06 2.03 -11.15
CA GLU A 595 38.51 1.96 -12.50
C GLU A 595 37.05 2.45 -12.53
N LYS A 596 36.22 1.95 -11.62
CA LYS A 596 34.82 2.41 -11.48
C LYS A 596 34.71 3.90 -11.12
N ALA A 597 35.57 4.39 -10.23
CA ALA A 597 35.61 5.82 -9.89
C ALA A 597 36.01 6.68 -11.10
N SER A 598 36.93 6.19 -11.95
CA SER A 598 37.32 6.86 -13.18
C SER A 598 36.20 6.89 -14.22
N GLU A 599 35.45 5.79 -14.38
CA GLU A 599 34.28 5.70 -15.26
C GLU A 599 33.15 6.63 -14.80
N ASP A 600 32.84 6.64 -13.50
CA ASP A 600 31.83 7.52 -12.91
C ASP A 600 32.22 9.01 -13.06
N ALA A 601 33.51 9.33 -12.90
CA ALA A 601 34.04 10.68 -13.11
C ALA A 601 33.92 11.11 -14.59
N ALA A 602 34.25 10.22 -15.53
CA ALA A 602 34.11 10.47 -16.96
C ALA A 602 32.64 10.64 -17.38
N GLU A 603 31.72 9.82 -16.84
CA GLU A 603 30.29 9.97 -17.11
C GLU A 603 29.74 11.28 -16.53
N LYS A 604 30.18 11.68 -15.33
CA LYS A 604 29.82 12.96 -14.71
C LYS A 604 30.29 14.14 -15.57
N GLN A 605 31.51 14.08 -16.12
CA GLN A 605 32.04 15.11 -17.00
C GLN A 605 31.25 15.20 -18.32
N ARG A 606 30.87 14.05 -18.91
CA ARG A 606 30.01 14.01 -20.11
C ARG A 606 28.63 14.61 -19.86
N ARG A 607 28.00 14.27 -18.72
CA ARG A 607 26.69 14.84 -18.33
C ARG A 607 26.78 16.32 -18.04
N ALA A 608 27.85 16.79 -17.40
CA ALA A 608 28.07 18.22 -17.15
C ALA A 608 28.20 19.02 -18.46
N GLY A 609 28.93 18.50 -19.44
CA GLY A 609 29.04 19.12 -20.77
C GLY A 609 27.71 19.16 -21.52
N GLU A 610 26.90 18.11 -21.44
CA GLU A 610 25.56 18.08 -22.06
C GLU A 610 24.59 19.06 -21.39
N LEU A 611 24.64 19.18 -20.05
CA LEU A 611 23.89 20.18 -19.29
C LEU A 611 24.29 21.62 -19.65
N GLU A 612 25.59 21.89 -19.83
CA GLU A 612 26.06 23.21 -20.25
C GLU A 612 25.59 23.55 -21.67
N ARG A 613 25.58 22.56 -22.58
CA ARG A 613 25.09 22.75 -23.94
C ARG A 613 23.58 23.05 -23.96
N ILE A 614 22.78 22.30 -23.21
CA ILE A 614 21.33 22.56 -23.08
C ILE A 614 21.10 23.95 -22.45
N ARG A 615 21.90 24.35 -21.46
CA ARG A 615 21.81 25.69 -20.87
C ARG A 615 22.12 26.80 -21.86
N LYS A 616 23.10 26.61 -22.76
CA LYS A 616 23.40 27.55 -23.85
C LYS A 616 22.27 27.59 -24.87
N GLU A 617 21.75 26.44 -25.29
CA GLU A 617 20.59 26.36 -26.21
C GLU A 617 19.33 27.02 -25.63
N ASP A 618 19.04 26.85 -24.35
CA ASP A 618 17.91 27.50 -23.69
C ASP A 618 18.13 29.00 -23.50
N ALA A 619 19.36 29.44 -23.23
CA ALA A 619 19.70 30.86 -23.20
C ALA A 619 19.52 31.50 -24.59
N GLU A 620 19.96 30.83 -25.66
CA GLU A 620 19.77 31.26 -27.05
C GLU A 620 18.30 31.25 -27.48
N LYS A 621 17.51 30.28 -27.03
CA LYS A 621 16.05 30.30 -27.24
C LYS A 621 15.39 31.45 -26.49
N GLN A 622 15.84 31.77 -25.28
CA GLN A 622 15.34 32.91 -24.52
C GLN A 622 15.73 34.25 -25.16
N THR A 623 16.95 34.39 -25.67
CA THR A 623 17.35 35.60 -26.40
C THR A 623 16.56 35.72 -27.70
N ASN A 624 16.42 34.64 -28.48
CA ASN A 624 15.59 34.63 -29.69
C ASN A 624 14.11 34.91 -29.41
N ALA A 625 13.56 34.40 -28.31
CA ALA A 625 12.19 34.69 -27.89
C ALA A 625 12.03 36.17 -27.48
N LYS A 626 13.03 36.75 -26.80
CA LYS A 626 13.06 38.18 -26.46
C LYS A 626 13.20 39.04 -27.72
N GLU A 627 14.06 38.66 -28.67
CA GLU A 627 14.22 39.36 -29.95
C GLU A 627 12.95 39.31 -30.81
N LYS A 628 12.24 38.17 -30.84
CA LYS A 628 10.94 38.05 -31.49
C LYS A 628 9.85 38.89 -30.82
N LYS A 629 9.91 39.04 -29.49
CA LYS A 629 8.90 39.76 -28.71
C LYS A 629 9.12 41.28 -28.66
N PHE A 630 10.37 41.74 -28.76
CA PHE A 630 10.73 43.17 -28.66
C PHE A 630 11.32 43.77 -29.95
N GLY A 631 11.48 42.97 -31.01
CA GLY A 631 12.07 43.42 -32.27
C GLY A 631 13.60 43.51 -32.20
N LYS A 632 14.27 43.12 -33.29
CA LYS A 632 15.74 43.08 -33.36
C LYS A 632 16.29 44.51 -33.43
N GLY A 633 16.89 44.99 -32.34
CA GLY A 633 17.55 46.29 -32.27
C GLY A 633 17.00 47.29 -31.25
N HIS A 634 15.91 46.98 -30.54
CA HIS A 634 15.40 47.87 -29.48
C HIS A 634 15.93 47.47 -28.10
N VAL A 635 17.26 47.48 -27.92
CA VAL A 635 17.84 47.54 -26.58
C VAL A 635 17.99 49.02 -26.23
N MET A 636 16.90 49.63 -25.76
CA MET A 636 17.03 50.91 -25.03
C MET A 636 17.90 50.63 -23.80
N GLU A 637 18.94 51.43 -23.65
CA GLU A 637 19.75 51.52 -22.44
C GLU A 637 18.83 51.51 -21.22
N LYS A 638 19.07 50.60 -20.27
CA LYS A 638 18.24 50.45 -19.07
C LYS A 638 18.10 51.83 -18.42
N PRO A 639 16.89 52.39 -18.26
CA PRO A 639 16.75 53.59 -17.44
C PRO A 639 17.23 53.23 -16.03
N LYS A 640 18.12 54.06 -15.47
CA LYS A 640 18.59 53.91 -14.10
C LYS A 640 17.36 53.93 -13.19
N MET A 641 16.95 52.75 -12.71
CA MET A 641 15.79 52.62 -11.84
C MET A 641 15.95 53.55 -10.66
N THR A 642 14.87 54.28 -10.37
CA THR A 642 14.85 55.18 -9.23
C THR A 642 15.00 54.35 -7.95
N ALA A 643 15.57 54.95 -6.90
CA ALA A 643 15.79 54.24 -5.63
C ALA A 643 14.48 53.71 -5.00
N GLU A 644 13.34 54.25 -5.43
CA GLU A 644 12.00 53.85 -5.01
C GLU A 644 11.51 52.61 -5.76
N GLU A 645 11.75 52.51 -7.08
CA GLU A 645 11.43 51.32 -7.87
C GLU A 645 12.24 50.09 -7.43
N ARG A 646 13.54 50.25 -7.14
CA ARG A 646 14.37 49.14 -6.59
C ARG A 646 13.85 48.66 -5.24
N ARG A 647 13.36 49.57 -4.39
CA ARG A 647 12.77 49.24 -3.09
C ARG A 647 11.46 48.47 -3.23
N MET A 648 10.67 48.80 -4.24
CA MET A 648 9.39 48.14 -4.52
C MET A 648 9.58 46.76 -5.16
N GLU A 649 10.63 46.58 -5.97
CA GLU A 649 11.01 45.30 -6.58
C GLU A 649 11.62 44.33 -5.55
N GLU A 650 12.51 44.79 -4.66
CA GLU A 650 13.04 43.99 -3.55
C GLU A 650 11.95 43.54 -2.57
N ALA A 651 10.87 44.34 -2.44
CA ALA A 651 9.73 44.02 -1.61
C ALA A 651 8.67 43.15 -2.31
N ARG A 652 8.85 42.82 -3.60
CA ARG A 652 7.89 42.07 -4.41
C ARG A 652 8.12 40.57 -4.24
N GLY A 653 7.36 39.97 -3.32
CA GLY A 653 7.40 38.53 -3.04
C GLY A 653 7.47 38.16 -1.56
N MET A 654 7.57 39.16 -0.65
CA MET A 654 7.51 38.95 0.80
C MET A 654 6.12 39.27 1.36
N THR A 655 5.72 38.57 2.41
CA THR A 655 4.48 38.83 3.16
C THR A 655 4.55 40.16 3.92
N ASP A 656 3.41 40.81 4.17
CA ASP A 656 3.36 42.17 4.74
C ASP A 656 3.99 42.27 6.15
N GLU A 657 3.92 41.21 6.96
CA GLU A 657 4.60 41.15 8.26
C GLU A 657 6.13 41.16 8.13
N MET A 658 6.66 40.44 7.14
CA MET A 658 8.10 40.38 6.87
C MET A 658 8.61 41.69 6.27
N ARG A 659 7.77 42.37 5.46
CA ARG A 659 8.04 43.72 4.93
C ARG A 659 8.15 44.75 6.06
N MET A 660 7.21 44.74 7.02
CA MET A 660 7.26 45.64 8.18
C MET A 660 8.46 45.39 9.10
N ARG A 661 8.88 44.12 9.25
CA ARG A 661 10.08 43.78 10.03
C ARG A 661 11.36 44.31 9.38
N LEU A 662 11.50 44.13 8.06
CA LEU A 662 12.63 44.65 7.28
C LEU A 662 12.68 46.20 7.29
N GLU A 663 11.53 46.86 7.26
CA GLU A 663 11.47 48.32 7.40
C GLU A 663 11.84 48.81 8.81
N ARG A 664 11.43 48.10 9.87
CA ARG A 664 11.86 48.41 11.24
C ARG A 664 13.37 48.26 11.40
N GLU A 665 13.94 47.18 10.86
CA GLU A 665 15.37 46.92 10.91
C GLU A 665 16.18 47.94 10.10
N LYS A 666 15.71 48.32 8.91
CA LYS A 666 16.32 49.40 8.11
C LYS A 666 16.22 50.77 8.80
N ARG A 667 15.09 51.09 9.46
CA ARG A 667 14.95 52.32 10.25
C ARG A 667 15.85 52.33 11.49
N ALA A 668 16.00 51.20 12.17
CA ALA A 668 16.92 51.05 13.30
C ALA A 668 18.38 51.27 12.86
N ARG A 669 18.80 50.63 11.76
CA ARG A 669 20.15 50.77 11.20
C ARG A 669 20.44 52.20 10.72
N ALA A 670 19.47 52.87 10.11
CA ALA A 670 19.61 54.27 9.70
C ALA A 670 19.66 55.23 10.91
N ALA A 671 18.98 54.90 12.01
CA ALA A 671 19.07 55.65 13.27
C ALA A 671 20.44 55.46 13.94
N GLU A 672 20.95 54.23 13.97
CA GLU A 672 22.31 53.91 14.46
C GLU A 672 23.38 54.64 13.63
N GLU A 673 23.23 54.70 12.30
CA GLU A 673 24.19 55.38 11.42
C GLU A 673 24.16 56.91 11.60
N ARG A 674 22.98 57.49 11.91
CA ARG A 674 22.86 58.91 12.29
C ARG A 674 23.50 59.19 13.65
N ILE A 675 23.31 58.31 14.64
CA ILE A 675 23.93 58.42 15.96
C ILE A 675 25.46 58.29 15.83
N LYS A 676 25.94 57.35 15.01
CA LYS A 676 27.37 57.16 14.73
C LYS A 676 28.01 58.35 14.02
N ARG A 677 27.28 59.04 13.13
CA ARG A 677 27.73 60.29 12.49
C ARG A 677 27.72 61.49 13.45
N LEU A 678 26.85 61.50 14.46
CA LEU A 678 26.81 62.54 15.50
C LEU A 678 27.90 62.34 16.56
N GLN A 679 28.33 61.11 16.82
CA GLN A 679 29.45 60.77 17.71
C GLN A 679 30.83 60.94 17.06
N GLY A 680 30.89 61.17 15.74
CA GLY A 680 32.12 61.36 14.97
C GLY A 680 32.46 62.81 14.62
N LYS A 681 31.96 63.78 15.38
CA LYS A 681 32.34 65.21 15.29
C LYS A 681 32.86 65.72 16.61
#